data_AF-A0A7W6FM02-F1
#
_entry.id   AF-A0A7W6FM02-F1
#
_cell.length_a   1.000
_cell.length_b   1.000
_cell.length_c   1.000
_cell.angle_alpha   90.00
_cell.angle_beta   90.00
_cell.angle_gamma   90.00
#
_symmetry.space_group_name_H-M   'P 1'
#
loop_
_entity.id
_entity.type
_entity.pdbx_description
1 polymer ?
#
loop_
_entity_poly.entity_id
_entity_poly.type
_entity_poly.pdbx_seq_one_letter_code
_entity_poly.pdbx_strand_id
1 'polypeptide(L)'
;MERRLAAILSADVVGYSRLMGVDEGGTLERLKACRRELVDSTIEEHHGRIIKLMGDGALVEFASVVDAVQCAAVIQRGMSSRERGLPAEQRIRFRIGINLGDIIVEGDDIYGDGVNIAARLQGIAEPDGIFISGTAFDHVVHKVDAGFSALGEHHLKNIADPVRVYRVLLDPSHLGKVVFASRARSRAMGLLALVGLSIATVAAVVAWQWPHKQRASIAVLPFANLSDQTQDYFADGITDNLITDLTRLSKLDVISQNSVFAYRDKPHVLADIRRDLGVRYVVEGSVQRMGDLMRVDAQLLDTESGDHLWANRFDRSGADVFAVQDSMSRQIANALGLNLTPSEAERIARPPTANLEAYDYYLRAEQAARTGRRSLMLEALALFDKAEDLDSGFAEAFASDAHATAYVWRSAYDDVLQSALARKRTYDKASRALALDPELPSPYAVLAIMQVVDRRYEQAIASAQKAVALGPSDAEAHMAFAYVQLISGNHADAVAAVEKALRFDPNPSAVDRYTAGMIFYLQRDYERAIDSFKRAGYGSQGNGEFVTPLAMAYVRVGRIDEARATVAEAQRLLGGRDCLAAWRIGNAHFRDEDLAFILDALREAGLPEWPFGFQGDEQSRLKGAEIAATVMGKLLRGKTEPSESLALMQVQLDGKAAFRSASQMMTEKVSVKGDLLCEQSENAFGRPDCGPVYRHANPADQTSYAYVNSTKVFYFSAAQ
;
A
#
# COMPACT_ATOMS: atom_id res chain seq x y z
N MET A 1 -38.74 6.37 58.05
CA MET A 1 -37.54 5.79 57.42
C MET A 1 -37.26 4.48 58.12
N GLU A 2 -37.59 3.36 57.48
CA GLU A 2 -37.46 2.01 58.03
C GLU A 2 -36.31 1.30 57.30
N ARG A 3 -35.42 0.66 58.06
CA ARG A 3 -34.32 -0.14 57.51
C ARG A 3 -34.62 -1.62 57.69
N ARG A 4 -34.51 -2.40 56.60
CA ARG A 4 -34.68 -3.85 56.64
C ARG A 4 -33.81 -4.53 55.58
N LEU A 5 -33.50 -5.79 55.83
CA LEU A 5 -32.82 -6.66 54.89
C LEU A 5 -33.83 -7.17 53.85
N ALA A 6 -33.53 -6.97 52.57
CA ALA A 6 -34.37 -7.45 51.47
C ALA A 6 -33.54 -7.94 50.28
N ALA A 7 -34.13 -8.80 49.45
CA ALA A 7 -33.53 -9.24 48.21
C ALA A 7 -34.00 -8.33 47.07
N ILE A 8 -33.05 -7.69 46.39
CA ILE A 8 -33.33 -6.72 45.32
C ILE A 8 -32.93 -7.31 43.99
N LEU A 9 -33.88 -7.34 43.05
CA LEU A 9 -33.68 -7.73 41.66
C LEU A 9 -33.77 -6.48 40.78
N SER A 10 -32.70 -6.24 40.01
CA SER A 10 -32.64 -5.21 38.97
C SER A 10 -32.57 -5.89 37.61
N ALA A 11 -33.50 -5.58 36.72
CA ALA A 11 -33.57 -6.10 35.35
C ALA A 11 -33.56 -4.97 34.33
N ASP A 12 -32.98 -5.22 33.15
CA ASP A 12 -32.88 -4.26 32.05
C ASP A 12 -32.81 -4.96 30.68
N VAL A 13 -33.28 -4.31 29.61
CA VAL A 13 -33.27 -4.86 28.24
C VAL A 13 -31.99 -4.49 27.50
N VAL A 14 -31.30 -5.50 26.97
CA VAL A 14 -30.06 -5.31 26.22
C VAL A 14 -30.31 -4.57 24.91
N GLY A 15 -29.76 -3.35 24.81
CA GLY A 15 -29.77 -2.58 23.56
C GLY A 15 -31.16 -2.06 23.19
N TYR A 16 -31.98 -1.73 24.18
CA TYR A 16 -33.34 -1.21 23.99
C TYR A 16 -33.42 -0.03 23.03
N SER A 17 -32.54 0.98 23.14
CA SER A 17 -32.50 2.12 22.21
C SER A 17 -32.31 1.70 20.74
N ARG A 18 -31.53 0.64 20.50
CA ARG A 18 -31.31 0.10 19.15
C ARG A 18 -32.56 -0.63 18.64
N LEU A 19 -33.22 -1.43 19.49
CA LEU A 19 -34.47 -2.12 19.13
C LEU A 19 -35.59 -1.12 18.80
N MET A 20 -35.69 -0.04 19.58
CA MET A 20 -36.61 1.07 19.34
C MET A 20 -36.32 1.81 18.02
N GLY A 21 -35.05 1.97 17.65
CA GLY A 21 -34.66 2.59 16.37
C GLY A 21 -34.98 1.74 15.13
N VAL A 22 -35.17 0.42 15.30
CA VAL A 22 -35.51 -0.50 14.20
C VAL A 22 -37.02 -0.62 14.03
N ASP A 23 -37.77 -0.76 15.12
CA ASP A 23 -39.23 -0.90 15.12
C ASP A 23 -39.80 -0.41 16.46
N GLU A 24 -40.14 0.87 16.52
CA GLU A 24 -40.59 1.54 17.74
C GLU A 24 -41.91 0.95 18.26
N GLY A 25 -42.91 0.79 17.37
CA GLY A 25 -44.23 0.30 17.72
C GLY A 25 -44.24 -1.19 18.08
N GLY A 26 -43.58 -2.03 17.27
CA GLY A 26 -43.56 -3.47 17.48
C GLY A 26 -42.68 -3.86 18.67
N THR A 27 -41.57 -3.17 18.93
CA THR A 27 -40.74 -3.44 20.12
C THR A 27 -41.47 -3.08 21.41
N LEU A 28 -42.15 -1.93 21.45
CA LEU A 28 -42.89 -1.50 22.64
C LEU A 28 -44.06 -2.44 22.96
N GLU A 29 -44.83 -2.87 21.96
CA GLU A 29 -45.95 -3.80 22.18
C GLU A 29 -45.46 -5.20 22.59
N ARG A 30 -44.38 -5.72 21.98
CA ARG A 30 -43.77 -6.98 22.42
C ARG A 30 -43.23 -6.90 23.85
N LEU A 31 -42.58 -5.81 24.22
CA LEU A 31 -42.06 -5.62 25.57
C LEU A 31 -43.21 -5.56 26.59
N LYS A 32 -44.29 -4.83 26.30
CA LYS A 32 -45.50 -4.80 27.16
C LYS A 32 -46.15 -6.18 27.31
N ALA A 33 -46.29 -6.93 26.20
CA ALA A 33 -46.87 -8.27 26.22
C ALA A 33 -46.00 -9.24 27.04
N CYS A 34 -44.69 -9.27 26.77
CA CYS A 34 -43.72 -10.02 27.56
C CYS A 34 -43.83 -9.68 29.05
N ARG A 35 -43.91 -8.40 29.35
CA ARG A 35 -43.93 -7.92 30.73
C ARG A 35 -45.20 -8.34 31.46
N ARG A 36 -46.37 -8.16 30.85
CA ARG A 36 -47.65 -8.56 31.43
C ARG A 36 -47.79 -10.08 31.56
N GLU A 37 -47.39 -10.83 30.54
CA GLU A 37 -47.68 -12.27 30.45
C GLU A 37 -46.63 -13.17 31.10
N LEU A 38 -45.40 -12.67 31.31
CA LEU A 38 -44.31 -13.46 31.87
C LEU A 38 -43.70 -12.75 33.09
N VAL A 39 -43.20 -11.53 32.94
CA VAL A 39 -42.39 -10.88 33.99
C VAL A 39 -43.23 -10.57 35.22
N ASP A 40 -44.32 -9.80 35.07
CA ASP A 40 -45.17 -9.35 36.18
C ASP A 40 -45.85 -10.56 36.85
N SER A 41 -46.36 -11.53 36.07
CA SER A 41 -46.94 -12.79 36.59
C SER A 41 -45.92 -13.60 37.39
N THR A 42 -44.69 -13.76 36.89
CA THR A 42 -43.65 -14.54 37.59
C THR A 42 -43.19 -13.83 38.87
N ILE A 43 -43.16 -12.50 38.87
CA ILE A 43 -42.85 -11.71 40.06
C ILE A 43 -43.90 -11.94 41.14
N GLU A 44 -45.19 -11.86 40.80
CA GLU A 44 -46.29 -12.09 41.74
C GLU A 44 -46.29 -13.53 42.28
N GLU A 45 -46.09 -14.54 41.42
CA GLU A 45 -46.00 -15.96 41.80
C GLU A 45 -44.87 -16.25 42.80
N HIS A 46 -43.77 -15.50 42.72
CA HIS A 46 -42.63 -15.61 43.63
C HIS A 46 -42.63 -14.52 44.72
N HIS A 47 -43.81 -13.97 45.05
CA HIS A 47 -43.98 -13.01 46.14
C HIS A 47 -43.12 -11.74 46.06
N GLY A 48 -42.77 -11.32 44.84
CA GLY A 48 -42.04 -10.08 44.61
C GLY A 48 -42.98 -8.87 44.55
N ARG A 49 -42.50 -7.73 45.06
CA ARG A 49 -43.16 -6.43 44.96
C ARG A 49 -42.40 -5.56 43.98
N ILE A 50 -43.05 -5.17 42.88
CA ILE A 50 -42.47 -4.20 41.94
C ILE A 50 -42.42 -2.83 42.62
N ILE A 51 -41.21 -2.29 42.77
CA ILE A 51 -41.01 -0.98 43.38
C ILE A 51 -41.08 0.11 42.31
N LYS A 52 -40.34 -0.07 41.21
CA LYS A 52 -40.33 0.91 40.13
C LYS A 52 -40.05 0.27 38.78
N LEU A 53 -40.63 0.90 37.77
CA LEU A 53 -40.48 0.57 36.36
C LEU A 53 -39.72 1.70 35.69
N MET A 54 -38.61 1.37 35.06
CA MET A 54 -37.69 2.33 34.44
C MET A 54 -37.73 2.17 32.93
N GLY A 55 -38.91 2.29 32.32
CA GLY A 55 -39.11 2.08 30.88
C GLY A 55 -38.89 0.61 30.49
N ASP A 56 -37.67 0.29 30.10
CA ASP A 56 -37.15 -1.04 29.76
C ASP A 56 -36.56 -1.80 30.97
N GLY A 57 -36.31 -1.11 32.09
CA GLY A 57 -35.86 -1.71 33.33
C GLY A 57 -36.95 -1.96 34.37
N ALA A 58 -36.67 -2.85 35.32
CA ALA A 58 -37.53 -3.11 36.48
C ALA A 58 -36.69 -3.28 37.76
N LEU A 59 -37.17 -2.69 38.86
CA LEU A 59 -36.63 -2.87 40.20
C LEU A 59 -37.69 -3.53 41.08
N VAL A 60 -37.35 -4.69 41.64
CA VAL A 60 -38.28 -5.57 42.35
C VAL A 60 -37.68 -5.95 43.71
N GLU A 61 -38.49 -5.84 44.75
CA GLU A 61 -38.16 -6.26 46.11
C GLU A 61 -38.75 -7.65 46.39
N PHE A 62 -37.97 -8.53 46.99
CA PHE A 62 -38.41 -9.83 47.49
C PHE A 62 -38.06 -9.96 48.97
N ALA A 63 -38.96 -10.57 49.75
CA ALA A 63 -38.67 -10.96 51.13
C ALA A 63 -37.67 -12.14 51.20
N SER A 64 -37.59 -12.93 50.13
CA SER A 64 -36.74 -14.13 50.02
C SER A 64 -35.81 -14.00 48.81
N VAL A 65 -34.50 -14.15 49.06
CA VAL A 65 -33.51 -14.18 47.97
C VAL A 65 -33.61 -15.45 47.13
N VAL A 66 -34.15 -16.54 47.69
CA VAL A 66 -34.44 -17.78 46.95
C VAL A 66 -35.50 -17.49 45.90
N ASP A 67 -36.57 -16.81 46.28
CA ASP A 67 -37.69 -16.44 45.42
C ASP A 67 -37.21 -15.49 44.31
N ALA A 68 -36.35 -14.51 44.65
CA ALA A 68 -35.76 -13.61 43.67
C ALA A 68 -34.95 -14.35 42.59
N VAL A 69 -34.11 -15.32 42.99
CA VAL A 69 -33.28 -16.09 42.05
C VAL A 69 -34.12 -17.08 41.22
N GLN A 70 -35.13 -17.72 41.83
CA GLN A 70 -36.07 -18.57 41.11
C GLN A 70 -36.89 -17.79 40.09
N CYS A 71 -37.43 -16.63 40.49
CA CYS A 71 -38.14 -15.70 39.61
C CYS A 71 -37.28 -15.33 38.40
N ALA A 72 -36.04 -14.90 38.63
CA ALA A 72 -35.11 -14.55 37.56
C ALA A 72 -34.81 -15.73 36.61
N ALA A 73 -34.64 -16.94 37.16
CA ALA A 73 -34.42 -18.15 36.38
C ALA A 73 -35.62 -18.49 35.48
N VAL A 74 -36.84 -18.37 36.00
CA VAL A 74 -38.08 -18.59 35.24
C VAL A 74 -38.23 -17.54 34.14
N ILE A 75 -38.00 -16.26 34.45
CA ILE A 75 -38.04 -15.17 33.46
C ILE A 75 -37.06 -15.44 32.32
N GLN A 76 -35.78 -15.73 32.60
CA GLN A 76 -34.79 -15.97 31.55
C GLN A 76 -35.10 -17.22 30.71
N ARG A 77 -35.60 -18.31 31.32
CA ARG A 77 -36.03 -19.52 30.59
C ARG A 77 -37.25 -19.27 29.70
N GLY A 78 -38.22 -18.50 30.20
CA GLY A 78 -39.41 -18.10 29.46
C GLY A 78 -39.07 -17.21 28.26
N MET A 79 -38.16 -16.25 28.46
CA MET A 79 -37.68 -15.35 27.40
C MET A 79 -36.91 -16.10 26.31
N SER A 80 -36.01 -16.99 26.69
CA SER A 80 -35.27 -17.84 25.75
C SER A 80 -36.21 -18.71 24.88
N SER A 81 -37.38 -19.09 25.41
CA SER A 81 -38.38 -19.87 24.67
C SER A 81 -39.23 -19.00 23.73
N ARG A 82 -39.68 -17.81 24.19
CA ARG A 82 -40.51 -16.88 23.40
C ARG A 82 -39.76 -16.26 22.21
N GLU A 83 -38.48 -15.96 22.38
CA GLU A 83 -37.67 -15.23 21.39
C GLU A 83 -36.92 -16.16 20.41
N ARG A 84 -37.05 -17.49 20.56
CA ARG A 84 -36.28 -18.49 19.79
C ARG A 84 -36.51 -18.42 18.27
N GLY A 85 -37.70 -17.98 17.85
CA GLY A 85 -38.09 -17.85 16.44
C GLY A 85 -37.69 -16.54 15.76
N LEU A 86 -37.15 -15.57 16.50
CA LEU A 86 -36.78 -14.26 15.95
C LEU A 86 -35.29 -14.20 15.59
N PRO A 87 -34.89 -13.37 14.60
CA PRO A 87 -33.48 -13.07 14.32
C PRO A 87 -32.79 -12.47 15.55
N ALA A 88 -31.52 -12.82 15.79
CA ALA A 88 -30.78 -12.43 16.99
C ALA A 88 -30.76 -10.91 17.26
N GLU A 89 -30.86 -10.11 16.20
CA GLU A 89 -30.83 -8.65 16.24
C GLU A 89 -32.14 -8.02 16.74
N GLN A 90 -33.26 -8.75 16.67
CA GLN A 90 -34.61 -8.31 17.06
C GLN A 90 -35.06 -8.91 18.40
N ARG A 91 -34.26 -9.80 19.01
CA ARG A 91 -34.61 -10.48 20.26
C ARG A 91 -34.57 -9.54 21.46
N ILE A 92 -35.61 -9.58 22.29
CA ILE A 92 -35.62 -8.92 23.60
C ILE A 92 -34.87 -9.82 24.59
N ARG A 93 -33.77 -9.32 25.14
CA ARG A 93 -32.91 -10.06 26.09
C ARG A 93 -32.73 -9.26 27.37
N PHE A 94 -32.89 -9.91 28.51
CA PHE A 94 -32.71 -9.26 29.80
C PHE A 94 -31.33 -9.51 30.39
N ARG A 95 -30.83 -8.51 31.12
CA ARG A 95 -29.75 -8.65 32.10
C ARG A 95 -30.35 -8.53 33.48
N ILE A 96 -30.01 -9.44 34.38
CA ILE A 96 -30.54 -9.45 35.75
C ILE A 96 -29.41 -9.44 36.76
N GLY A 97 -29.50 -8.54 37.74
CA GLY A 97 -28.62 -8.46 38.90
C GLY A 97 -29.42 -8.64 40.19
N ILE A 98 -28.95 -9.50 41.11
CA ILE A 98 -29.63 -9.77 42.39
C ILE A 98 -28.67 -9.57 43.57
N ASN A 99 -29.12 -8.80 44.55
CA ASN A 99 -28.38 -8.58 45.78
C ASN A 99 -29.25 -8.80 47.01
N LEU A 100 -28.68 -9.35 48.08
CA LEU A 100 -29.29 -9.39 49.41
C LEU A 100 -28.54 -8.40 50.30
N GLY A 101 -29.23 -7.37 50.76
CA GLY A 101 -28.61 -6.29 51.55
C GLY A 101 -29.63 -5.35 52.18
N ASP A 102 -29.13 -4.47 53.05
CA ASP A 102 -29.98 -3.50 53.74
C ASP A 102 -30.50 -2.43 52.78
N ILE A 103 -31.80 -2.16 52.90
CA ILE A 103 -32.48 -1.09 52.19
C ILE A 103 -33.15 -0.14 53.17
N ILE A 104 -33.35 1.09 52.70
CA ILE A 104 -34.12 2.13 53.37
C ILE A 104 -35.43 2.29 52.58
N VAL A 105 -36.55 2.07 53.26
CA VAL A 105 -37.88 2.24 52.68
C VAL A 105 -38.39 3.65 52.99
N GLU A 106 -38.79 4.37 51.94
CA GLU A 106 -39.40 5.69 52.02
C GLU A 106 -40.63 5.73 51.10
N GLY A 107 -41.82 5.65 51.71
CA GLY A 107 -43.08 5.53 50.97
C GLY A 107 -43.16 4.20 50.20
N ASP A 108 -43.35 4.29 48.89
CA ASP A 108 -43.38 3.14 47.98
C ASP A 108 -42.04 2.88 47.28
N ASP A 109 -40.97 3.60 47.62
CA ASP A 109 -39.64 3.48 46.98
C ASP A 109 -38.57 2.95 47.95
N ILE A 110 -37.47 2.43 47.39
CA ILE A 110 -36.37 1.82 48.15
C ILE A 110 -35.02 2.44 47.77
N TYR A 111 -34.20 2.71 48.77
CA TYR A 111 -32.88 3.34 48.62
C TYR A 111 -31.80 2.61 49.41
N GLY A 112 -30.54 2.78 49.01
CA GLY A 112 -29.38 2.28 49.76
C GLY A 112 -28.42 1.44 48.92
N ASP A 113 -27.31 1.04 49.56
CA ASP A 113 -26.24 0.28 48.90
C ASP A 113 -26.72 -1.07 48.37
N GLY A 114 -27.72 -1.68 49.04
CA GLY A 114 -28.35 -2.90 48.60
C GLY A 114 -28.94 -2.81 47.18
N VAL A 115 -29.58 -1.67 46.86
CA VAL A 115 -30.17 -1.38 45.56
C VAL A 115 -29.09 -1.07 44.52
N ASN A 116 -28.09 -0.28 44.91
CA ASN A 116 -26.97 0.09 44.04
C ASN A 116 -26.18 -1.16 43.59
N ILE A 117 -25.90 -2.09 44.50
CA ILE A 117 -25.18 -3.33 44.16
C ILE A 117 -26.00 -4.17 43.16
N ALA A 118 -27.31 -4.33 43.35
CA ALA A 118 -28.16 -5.07 42.39
C ALA A 118 -28.12 -4.45 40.98
N ALA A 119 -28.24 -3.13 40.87
CA ALA A 119 -28.15 -2.42 39.59
C ALA A 119 -26.76 -2.54 38.94
N ARG A 120 -25.67 -2.51 39.74
CA ARG A 120 -24.31 -2.70 39.23
C ARG A 120 -24.04 -4.12 38.76
N LEU A 121 -24.58 -5.12 39.47
CA LEU A 121 -24.53 -6.52 39.03
C LEU A 121 -25.27 -6.72 37.71
N GLN A 122 -26.44 -6.09 37.54
CA GLN A 122 -27.17 -6.10 36.28
C GLN A 122 -26.34 -5.47 35.14
N GLY A 123 -25.67 -4.34 35.40
CA GLY A 123 -24.87 -3.64 34.38
C GLY A 123 -23.69 -4.46 33.84
N ILE A 124 -23.07 -5.30 34.67
CA ILE A 124 -21.95 -6.19 34.27
C ILE A 124 -22.41 -7.57 33.78
N ALA A 125 -23.69 -7.90 33.92
CA ALA A 125 -24.21 -9.18 33.47
C ALA A 125 -24.18 -9.27 31.93
N GLU A 126 -23.79 -10.42 31.41
CA GLU A 126 -23.90 -10.72 29.99
C GLU A 126 -25.39 -10.76 29.57
N PRO A 127 -25.74 -10.53 28.28
CA PRO A 127 -27.10 -10.75 27.79
C PRO A 127 -27.61 -12.16 28.15
N ASP A 128 -28.87 -12.26 28.58
CA ASP A 128 -29.50 -13.49 29.11
C ASP A 128 -28.91 -13.98 30.45
N GLY A 129 -28.01 -13.19 31.06
CA GLY A 129 -27.31 -13.51 32.30
C GLY A 129 -28.08 -13.10 33.56
N ILE A 130 -27.86 -13.87 34.63
CA ILE A 130 -28.27 -13.54 36.00
C ILE A 130 -27.01 -13.54 36.87
N PHE A 131 -26.65 -12.38 37.40
CA PHE A 131 -25.51 -12.22 38.29
C PHE A 131 -25.99 -11.92 39.70
N ILE A 132 -25.41 -12.60 40.68
CA ILE A 132 -25.79 -12.46 42.09
C ILE A 132 -24.57 -12.10 42.93
N SER A 133 -24.80 -11.32 43.98
CA SER A 133 -23.80 -11.03 45.01
C SER A 133 -23.44 -12.28 45.82
N GLY A 134 -22.30 -12.23 46.53
CA GLY A 134 -21.90 -13.29 47.45
C GLY A 134 -22.88 -13.49 48.59
N THR A 135 -23.45 -12.41 49.12
CA THR A 135 -24.49 -12.49 50.16
C THR A 135 -25.75 -13.19 49.66
N ALA A 136 -26.16 -12.94 48.41
CA ALA A 136 -27.24 -13.69 47.80
C ALA A 136 -26.86 -15.17 47.58
N PHE A 137 -25.67 -15.43 47.02
CA PHE A 137 -25.17 -16.79 46.74
C PHE A 137 -25.14 -17.67 47.99
N ASP A 138 -24.58 -17.16 49.09
CA ASP A 138 -24.43 -17.89 50.35
C ASP A 138 -25.79 -18.39 50.89
N HIS A 139 -26.89 -17.71 50.55
CA HIS A 139 -28.25 -18.07 50.96
C HIS A 139 -29.01 -18.97 49.97
N VAL A 140 -28.61 -19.02 48.68
CA VAL A 140 -29.36 -19.73 47.61
C VAL A 140 -28.69 -20.99 47.07
N VAL A 141 -27.38 -21.18 47.27
CA VAL A 141 -26.57 -22.23 46.63
C VAL A 141 -27.12 -23.66 46.77
N HIS A 142 -27.88 -23.95 47.82
CA HIS A 142 -28.49 -25.26 48.09
C HIS A 142 -30.02 -25.24 48.11
N LYS A 143 -30.65 -24.15 47.65
CA LYS A 143 -32.10 -23.92 47.78
C LYS A 143 -32.79 -23.65 46.44
N VAL A 144 -32.04 -23.56 45.35
CA VAL A 144 -32.55 -23.25 44.00
C VAL A 144 -32.07 -24.30 43.01
N ASP A 145 -32.94 -24.70 42.10
CA ASP A 145 -32.63 -25.61 40.98
C ASP A 145 -31.86 -24.87 39.86
N ALA A 146 -30.64 -24.45 40.19
CA ALA A 146 -29.69 -23.82 39.28
C ALA A 146 -28.24 -24.19 39.65
N GLY A 147 -27.32 -24.06 38.69
CA GLY A 147 -25.88 -24.10 38.95
C GLY A 147 -25.33 -22.70 39.22
N PHE A 148 -24.10 -22.61 39.71
CA PHE A 148 -23.43 -21.32 39.94
C PHE A 148 -21.98 -21.35 39.44
N SER A 149 -21.53 -20.24 38.83
CA SER A 149 -20.14 -20.03 38.45
C SER A 149 -19.53 -18.88 39.24
N ALA A 150 -18.46 -19.15 40.00
CA ALA A 150 -17.79 -18.12 40.80
C ALA A 150 -16.92 -17.21 39.91
N LEU A 151 -17.25 -15.92 39.84
CA LEU A 151 -16.54 -14.91 39.06
C LEU A 151 -15.50 -14.13 39.88
N GLY A 152 -15.42 -14.38 41.19
CA GLY A 152 -14.49 -13.75 42.10
C GLY A 152 -14.98 -12.41 42.66
N GLU A 153 -14.06 -11.64 43.23
CA GLU A 153 -14.31 -10.31 43.78
C GLU A 153 -14.26 -9.24 42.69
N HIS A 154 -15.29 -8.39 42.61
CA HIS A 154 -15.41 -7.29 41.66
C HIS A 154 -15.52 -5.96 42.42
N HIS A 155 -14.71 -4.97 42.03
CA HIS A 155 -14.86 -3.59 42.50
C HIS A 155 -15.94 -2.91 41.67
N LEU A 156 -17.13 -2.74 42.27
CA LEU A 156 -18.25 -2.09 41.62
C LEU A 156 -18.14 -0.57 41.80
N LYS A 157 -18.47 0.20 40.76
CA LYS A 157 -18.38 1.67 40.78
C LYS A 157 -19.16 2.24 41.98
N ASN A 158 -18.48 3.03 42.81
CA ASN A 158 -19.01 3.68 44.01
C ASN A 158 -19.43 2.72 45.14
N ILE A 159 -18.87 1.50 45.18
CA ILE A 159 -18.96 0.58 46.32
C ILE A 159 -17.54 0.44 46.88
N ALA A 160 -17.36 0.73 48.18
CA ALA A 160 -16.05 0.79 48.81
C ALA A 160 -15.37 -0.58 48.88
N ASP A 161 -16.12 -1.62 49.24
CA ASP A 161 -15.62 -2.97 49.38
C ASP A 161 -15.86 -3.81 48.11
N PRO A 162 -14.92 -4.70 47.74
CA PRO A 162 -15.13 -5.62 46.64
C PRO A 162 -16.29 -6.58 46.93
N VAL A 163 -17.17 -6.76 45.96
CA VAL A 163 -18.33 -7.66 46.05
C VAL A 163 -17.99 -8.98 45.37
N ARG A 164 -18.15 -10.11 46.07
CA ARG A 164 -18.09 -11.44 45.43
C ARG A 164 -19.25 -11.59 44.44
N VAL A 165 -18.96 -12.00 43.21
CA VAL A 165 -19.98 -12.15 42.15
C VAL A 165 -20.06 -13.60 41.68
N TYR A 166 -21.29 -14.08 41.51
CA TYR A 166 -21.60 -15.40 40.98
C TYR A 166 -22.55 -15.28 39.80
N ARG A 167 -22.31 -16.06 38.74
CA ARG A 167 -23.24 -16.22 37.63
C ARG A 167 -24.15 -17.42 37.90
N VAL A 168 -25.45 -17.26 37.73
CA VAL A 168 -26.40 -18.38 37.76
C VAL A 168 -26.35 -19.12 36.42
N LEU A 169 -26.19 -20.44 36.46
CA LEU A 169 -26.16 -21.35 35.32
C LEU A 169 -27.52 -22.05 35.22
N LEU A 170 -28.28 -21.74 34.16
CA LEU A 170 -29.65 -22.25 33.97
C LEU A 170 -29.71 -23.61 33.25
N ASP A 171 -28.59 -24.08 32.73
CA ASP A 171 -28.46 -25.36 32.01
C ASP A 171 -28.66 -26.55 32.98
N PRO A 172 -29.53 -27.52 32.65
CA PRO A 172 -29.77 -28.72 33.46
C PRO A 172 -28.50 -29.50 33.86
N SER A 173 -27.45 -29.46 33.06
CA SER A 173 -26.17 -30.16 33.33
C SER A 173 -25.39 -29.62 34.54
N HIS A 174 -25.72 -28.39 34.97
CA HIS A 174 -25.07 -27.67 36.06
C HIS A 174 -25.89 -27.59 37.35
N LEU A 175 -27.08 -28.19 37.41
CA LEU A 175 -27.95 -28.19 38.60
C LEU A 175 -27.20 -28.65 39.86
N GLY A 176 -27.26 -27.84 40.92
CA GLY A 176 -26.64 -28.14 42.22
C GLY A 176 -25.11 -28.09 42.22
N LYS A 177 -24.46 -27.66 41.13
CA LYS A 177 -23.00 -27.56 41.02
C LYS A 177 -22.53 -26.11 41.14
N VAL A 178 -21.54 -25.90 42.00
CA VAL A 178 -20.74 -24.67 42.02
C VAL A 178 -19.47 -24.93 41.23
N VAL A 179 -19.38 -24.34 40.03
CA VAL A 179 -18.21 -24.43 39.18
C VAL A 179 -17.34 -23.21 39.47
N PHE A 180 -16.10 -23.43 39.91
CA PHE A 180 -15.14 -22.35 39.95
C PHE A 180 -14.64 -22.14 38.52
N ALA A 181 -14.69 -20.91 38.00
CA ALA A 181 -14.06 -20.59 36.73
C ALA A 181 -12.60 -21.09 36.78
N SER A 182 -12.28 -22.08 35.95
CA SER A 182 -11.00 -22.77 35.99
C SER A 182 -9.89 -21.79 35.62
N ARG A 183 -9.25 -21.18 36.63
CA ARG A 183 -7.92 -20.57 36.52
C ARG A 183 -6.86 -21.69 36.46
N ALA A 184 -7.04 -22.66 35.57
CA ALA A 184 -6.06 -23.68 35.26
C ALA A 184 -5.22 -23.21 34.07
N ARG A 185 -4.44 -22.13 34.28
CA ARG A 185 -3.24 -21.74 33.48
C ARG A 185 -2.60 -20.45 34.00
N SER A 186 -2.30 -20.30 35.30
CA SER A 186 -1.62 -19.05 35.75
C SER A 186 -0.83 -19.07 37.07
N ARG A 187 -0.53 -20.21 37.70
CA ARG A 187 0.18 -20.20 39.00
C ARG A 187 1.59 -20.83 39.05
N ALA A 188 2.00 -21.67 38.09
CA ALA A 188 3.42 -21.99 37.90
C ALA A 188 4.21 -20.85 37.22
N MET A 189 3.50 -19.87 36.64
CA MET A 189 4.09 -18.74 35.94
C MET A 189 4.34 -17.53 36.85
N GLY A 190 3.90 -17.52 38.12
CA GLY A 190 4.03 -16.35 39.01
C GLY A 190 5.45 -16.10 39.54
N LEU A 191 6.18 -17.16 39.91
CA LEU A 191 7.59 -17.05 40.32
C LEU A 191 8.52 -16.86 39.11
N LEU A 192 8.21 -17.49 37.98
CA LEU A 192 8.86 -17.22 36.69
C LEU A 192 8.48 -15.85 36.11
N ALA A 193 7.32 -15.28 36.46
CA ALA A 193 6.92 -13.93 36.05
C ALA A 193 7.44 -12.86 37.00
N LEU A 194 7.79 -13.12 38.26
CA LEU A 194 8.50 -12.13 39.09
C LEU A 194 9.98 -12.06 38.73
N VAL A 195 10.63 -13.20 38.45
CA VAL A 195 11.96 -13.24 37.83
C VAL A 195 11.88 -12.74 36.38
N GLY A 196 10.84 -13.10 35.65
CA GLY A 196 10.59 -12.64 34.29
C GLY A 196 10.21 -11.16 34.21
N LEU A 197 9.55 -10.58 35.21
CA LEU A 197 9.18 -9.16 35.30
C LEU A 197 10.34 -8.34 35.82
N SER A 198 11.21 -8.88 36.68
CA SER A 198 12.48 -8.24 37.02
C SER A 198 13.48 -8.33 35.87
N ILE A 199 13.54 -9.45 35.14
CA ILE A 199 14.26 -9.53 33.86
C ILE A 199 13.60 -8.65 32.80
N ALA A 200 12.28 -8.49 32.76
CA ALA A 200 11.60 -7.66 31.77
C ALA A 200 11.58 -6.18 32.15
N THR A 201 11.69 -5.80 33.43
CA THR A 201 11.90 -4.41 33.84
C THR A 201 13.36 -4.05 33.78
N VAL A 202 14.29 -4.94 34.11
CA VAL A 202 15.70 -4.75 33.77
C VAL A 202 15.85 -4.73 32.26
N ALA A 203 15.26 -5.63 31.49
CA ALA A 203 15.27 -5.61 30.02
C ALA A 203 14.41 -4.51 29.42
N ALA A 204 13.43 -3.93 30.11
CA ALA A 204 12.69 -2.76 29.64
C ALA A 204 13.46 -1.49 29.96
N VAL A 205 14.07 -1.35 31.13
CA VAL A 205 15.00 -0.25 31.45
C VAL A 205 16.23 -0.35 30.55
N VAL A 206 16.72 -1.56 30.31
CA VAL A 206 17.80 -1.87 29.39
C VAL A 206 17.31 -1.86 27.93
N ALA A 207 16.02 -2.00 27.58
CA ALA A 207 15.42 -1.80 26.23
C ALA A 207 15.06 -0.33 25.94
N TRP A 208 14.85 0.45 26.99
CA TRP A 208 14.55 1.87 26.97
C TRP A 208 15.85 2.69 27.08
N GLN A 209 16.89 2.13 27.70
CA GLN A 209 18.29 2.55 27.59
C GLN A 209 19.06 1.82 26.47
N TRP A 210 18.59 0.66 25.98
CA TRP A 210 19.03 0.16 24.67
C TRP A 210 18.45 1.19 23.73
N PRO A 211 19.24 1.75 22.80
CA PRO A 211 18.61 2.28 21.62
C PRO A 211 17.72 1.13 21.13
N HIS A 212 16.42 1.38 20.89
CA HIS A 212 15.74 0.58 19.88
C HIS A 212 16.77 0.50 18.77
N LYS A 213 17.32 -0.69 18.50
CA LYS A 213 18.25 -0.84 17.38
C LYS A 213 17.36 -0.62 16.16
N GLN A 214 17.09 0.65 15.84
CA GLN A 214 16.98 1.08 14.47
C GLN A 214 18.13 0.35 13.80
N ARG A 215 17.79 -0.44 12.77
CA ARG A 215 18.82 -1.01 11.93
C ARG A 215 19.82 0.09 11.64
N ALA A 216 21.11 -0.24 11.71
CA ALA A 216 22.12 0.72 11.31
C ALA A 216 21.72 1.21 9.92
N SER A 217 21.58 2.52 9.78
CA SER A 217 21.16 3.17 8.54
C SER A 217 22.34 3.98 8.05
N ILE A 218 22.77 3.77 6.81
CA ILE A 218 23.97 4.37 6.26
C ILE A 218 23.68 5.07 4.94
N ALA A 219 24.28 6.24 4.74
CA ALA A 219 24.39 6.87 3.43
C ALA A 219 25.86 6.88 3.02
N VAL A 220 26.15 6.46 1.79
CA VAL A 220 27.48 6.62 1.19
C VAL A 220 27.41 7.83 0.28
N LEU A 221 28.07 8.92 0.66
CA LEU A 221 28.09 10.13 -0.15
C LEU A 221 28.99 9.92 -1.38
N PRO A 222 28.74 10.64 -2.49
CA PRO A 222 29.63 10.61 -3.65
C PRO A 222 31.07 10.95 -3.24
N PHE A 223 32.00 10.05 -3.53
CA PHE A 223 33.41 10.30 -3.22
C PHE A 223 33.94 11.45 -4.07
N ALA A 224 34.70 12.35 -3.46
CA ALA A 224 35.31 13.46 -4.16
C ALA A 224 36.36 12.94 -5.16
N ASN A 225 36.29 13.36 -6.41
CA ASN A 225 37.32 13.08 -7.40
C ASN A 225 38.47 14.09 -7.27
N LEU A 226 39.66 13.60 -6.92
CA LEU A 226 40.90 14.40 -6.82
C LEU A 226 41.83 14.20 -8.04
N SER A 227 41.30 13.63 -9.10
CA SER A 227 41.96 13.45 -10.41
C SER A 227 41.36 14.38 -11.46
N ASP A 228 41.58 14.07 -12.75
CA ASP A 228 40.94 14.77 -13.87
C ASP A 228 39.40 14.59 -13.82
N GLN A 229 38.66 15.65 -14.14
CA GLN A 229 37.18 15.67 -14.14
C GLN A 229 36.60 14.67 -15.15
N THR A 230 37.35 14.30 -16.19
CA THR A 230 36.96 13.24 -17.14
C THR A 230 36.78 11.87 -16.48
N GLN A 231 37.25 11.69 -15.23
CA GLN A 231 37.22 10.45 -14.47
C GLN A 231 36.16 10.44 -13.36
N ASP A 232 35.21 11.39 -13.35
CA ASP A 232 34.15 11.44 -12.34
C ASP A 232 33.35 10.13 -12.26
N TYR A 233 33.15 9.45 -13.40
CA TYR A 233 32.48 8.14 -13.46
C TYR A 233 33.16 7.08 -12.59
N PHE A 234 34.48 7.19 -12.38
CA PHE A 234 35.23 6.21 -11.61
C PHE A 234 35.02 6.38 -10.10
N ALA A 235 35.08 7.62 -9.60
CA ALA A 235 34.76 7.92 -8.20
C ALA A 235 33.29 7.60 -7.88
N ASP A 236 32.40 7.92 -8.82
CA ASP A 236 30.99 7.55 -8.78
C ASP A 236 30.80 6.04 -8.72
N GLY A 237 31.51 5.30 -9.58
CA GLY A 237 31.45 3.85 -9.62
C GLY A 237 31.94 3.17 -8.34
N ILE A 238 32.96 3.72 -7.68
CA ILE A 238 33.39 3.23 -6.36
C ILE A 238 32.29 3.47 -5.31
N THR A 239 31.64 4.63 -5.37
CA THR A 239 30.52 4.97 -4.48
C THR A 239 29.35 4.00 -4.68
N ASP A 240 28.89 3.82 -5.93
CA ASP A 240 27.74 2.99 -6.28
C ASP A 240 27.96 1.51 -5.92
N ASN A 241 29.17 1.00 -6.16
CA ASN A 241 29.50 -0.38 -5.78
C ASN A 241 29.57 -0.57 -4.26
N LEU A 242 30.07 0.41 -3.51
CA LEU A 242 30.02 0.35 -2.05
C LEU A 242 28.58 0.36 -1.54
N ILE A 243 27.70 1.17 -2.13
CA ILE A 243 26.26 1.15 -1.82
C ILE A 243 25.69 -0.25 -2.10
N THR A 244 26.01 -0.82 -3.27
CA THR A 244 25.55 -2.14 -3.69
C THR A 244 26.00 -3.24 -2.73
N ASP A 245 27.28 -3.28 -2.37
CA ASP A 245 27.84 -4.24 -1.42
C ASP A 245 27.20 -4.14 -0.04
N LEU A 246 27.03 -2.91 0.48
CA LEU A 246 26.42 -2.69 1.77
C LEU A 246 24.92 -3.04 1.77
N THR A 247 24.23 -2.89 0.65
CA THR A 247 22.79 -3.25 0.52
C THR A 247 22.58 -4.75 0.65
N ARG A 248 23.59 -5.57 0.33
CA ARG A 248 23.57 -7.03 0.52
C ARG A 248 23.56 -7.43 2.01
N LEU A 249 23.87 -6.50 2.92
CA LEU A 249 23.90 -6.75 4.35
C LEU A 249 22.51 -6.67 4.96
N SER A 250 21.98 -7.82 5.36
CA SER A 250 20.61 -7.95 5.86
C SER A 250 20.31 -7.15 7.15
N LYS A 251 21.32 -6.61 7.85
CA LYS A 251 21.15 -5.85 9.09
C LYS A 251 21.43 -4.35 8.93
N LEU A 252 21.66 -3.89 7.71
CA LEU A 252 22.00 -2.52 7.36
C LEU A 252 20.95 -1.98 6.39
N ASP A 253 20.35 -0.86 6.77
CA ASP A 253 19.52 -0.07 5.87
C ASP A 253 20.45 0.89 5.11
N VAL A 254 20.42 0.85 3.79
CA VAL A 254 21.33 1.65 2.94
C VAL A 254 20.50 2.62 2.11
N ILE A 255 20.92 3.88 2.06
CA ILE A 255 20.27 4.87 1.20
C ILE A 255 20.75 4.68 -0.24
N SER A 256 19.78 4.65 -1.15
CA SER A 256 19.94 4.52 -2.60
C SER A 256 20.83 5.61 -3.19
N GLN A 257 21.54 5.25 -4.25
CA GLN A 257 22.36 6.14 -5.05
C GLN A 257 21.59 7.39 -5.55
N ASN A 258 20.33 7.25 -5.96
CA ASN A 258 19.53 8.39 -6.46
C ASN A 258 19.40 9.52 -5.42
N SER A 259 19.42 9.18 -4.14
CA SER A 259 19.28 10.12 -3.03
C SER A 259 20.60 10.75 -2.60
N VAL A 260 21.66 9.96 -2.45
CA VAL A 260 22.96 10.48 -1.98
C VAL A 260 23.66 11.35 -3.03
N PHE A 261 23.46 11.08 -4.32
CA PHE A 261 24.08 11.88 -5.39
C PHE A 261 23.54 13.31 -5.49
N ALA A 262 22.41 13.61 -4.84
CA ALA A 262 21.93 14.99 -4.69
C ALA A 262 22.89 15.88 -3.87
N TYR A 263 23.81 15.29 -3.09
CA TYR A 263 24.84 15.97 -2.29
C TYR A 263 26.16 16.20 -3.03
N ARG A 264 26.28 15.73 -4.28
CA ARG A 264 27.47 15.97 -5.11
C ARG A 264 27.82 17.46 -5.14
N ASP A 265 29.10 17.76 -4.90
CA ASP A 265 29.70 19.10 -4.99
C ASP A 265 28.99 20.19 -4.17
N LYS A 266 28.14 19.79 -3.21
CA LYS A 266 27.44 20.71 -2.32
C LYS A 266 28.07 20.66 -0.94
N PRO A 267 28.45 21.80 -0.37
CA PRO A 267 28.75 21.87 1.05
C PRO A 267 27.54 21.36 1.84
N HIS A 268 27.80 20.46 2.78
CA HIS A 268 26.77 19.88 3.64
C HIS A 268 27.31 19.75 5.05
N VAL A 269 26.40 19.82 6.02
CA VAL A 269 26.70 19.47 7.41
C VAL A 269 25.96 18.19 7.77
N LEU A 270 26.52 17.38 8.68
CA LEU A 270 25.95 16.08 9.06
C LEU A 270 24.49 16.18 9.53
N ALA A 271 24.12 17.30 10.16
CA ALA A 271 22.75 17.56 10.59
C ALA A 271 21.75 17.63 9.42
N ASP A 272 22.15 18.19 8.27
CA ASP A 272 21.30 18.25 7.08
C ASP A 272 21.13 16.85 6.48
N ILE A 273 22.21 16.07 6.38
CA ILE A 273 22.14 14.69 5.88
C ILE A 273 21.23 13.83 6.78
N ARG A 274 21.37 13.95 8.11
CA ARG A 274 20.50 13.24 9.06
C ARG A 274 19.03 13.59 8.86
N ARG A 275 18.72 14.87 8.68
CA ARG A 275 17.35 15.35 8.47
C ARG A 275 16.77 14.86 7.15
N ASP A 276 17.53 15.01 6.07
CA ASP A 276 17.05 14.83 4.70
C ASP A 276 17.03 13.36 4.28
N LEU A 277 18.04 12.57 4.69
CA LEU A 277 18.16 11.15 4.36
C LEU A 277 17.73 10.21 5.50
N GLY A 278 17.53 10.74 6.72
CA GLY A 278 17.09 9.93 7.85
C GLY A 278 18.11 8.91 8.37
N VAL A 279 19.41 9.14 8.12
CA VAL A 279 20.47 8.18 8.46
C VAL A 279 21.24 8.53 9.72
N ARG A 280 21.63 7.48 10.46
CA ARG A 280 22.57 7.52 11.57
C ARG A 280 24.04 7.57 11.16
N TYR A 281 24.42 6.90 10.08
CA TYR A 281 25.82 6.80 9.66
C TYR A 281 26.02 7.37 8.27
N VAL A 282 27.19 7.98 8.05
CA VAL A 282 27.59 8.51 6.75
C VAL A 282 28.98 8.02 6.41
N VAL A 283 29.16 7.55 5.18
CA VAL A 283 30.48 7.31 4.59
C VAL A 283 30.78 8.46 3.64
N GLU A 284 31.95 9.07 3.81
CA GLU A 284 32.48 10.05 2.88
C GLU A 284 33.93 9.69 2.53
N GLY A 285 34.41 10.19 1.41
CA GLY A 285 35.72 9.81 0.91
C GLY A 285 36.15 10.57 -0.32
N SER A 286 37.33 10.22 -0.80
CA SER A 286 37.90 10.75 -2.04
C SER A 286 38.66 9.68 -2.80
N VAL A 287 38.62 9.79 -4.12
CA VAL A 287 39.35 8.92 -5.03
C VAL A 287 40.36 9.75 -5.81
N GLN A 288 41.59 9.26 -5.89
CA GLN A 288 42.64 9.83 -6.72
C GLN A 288 43.31 8.73 -7.53
N ARG A 289 43.18 8.80 -8.85
CA ARG A 289 43.86 7.96 -9.83
C ARG A 289 45.03 8.70 -10.46
N MET A 290 46.21 8.09 -10.44
CA MET A 290 47.46 8.57 -11.02
C MET A 290 48.09 7.47 -11.88
N GLY A 291 47.72 7.43 -13.17
CA GLY A 291 48.10 6.34 -14.06
C GLY A 291 47.46 5.02 -13.59
N ASP A 292 48.29 4.04 -13.27
CA ASP A 292 47.85 2.75 -12.72
C ASP A 292 47.67 2.77 -11.19
N LEU A 293 48.17 3.77 -10.47
CA LEU A 293 47.98 3.85 -9.02
C LEU A 293 46.65 4.53 -8.69
N MET A 294 45.91 3.94 -7.75
CA MET A 294 44.68 4.47 -7.19
C MET A 294 44.84 4.62 -5.68
N ARG A 295 44.48 5.80 -5.19
CA ARG A 295 44.28 6.10 -3.78
C ARG A 295 42.79 6.28 -3.52
N VAL A 296 42.29 5.59 -2.51
CA VAL A 296 40.95 5.81 -1.98
C VAL A 296 41.06 6.11 -0.50
N ASP A 297 40.55 7.27 -0.10
CA ASP A 297 40.39 7.66 1.28
C ASP A 297 38.90 7.54 1.62
N ALA A 298 38.56 6.86 2.71
CA ALA A 298 37.18 6.69 3.15
C ALA A 298 37.09 6.77 4.67
N GLN A 299 36.01 7.38 5.16
CA GLN A 299 35.72 7.49 6.58
C GLN A 299 34.23 7.32 6.86
N LEU A 300 33.93 6.80 8.04
CA LEU A 300 32.61 6.51 8.56
C LEU A 300 32.35 7.41 9.78
N LEU A 301 31.27 8.18 9.72
CA LEU A 301 30.87 9.12 10.78
C LEU A 301 29.50 8.74 11.36
N ASP A 302 29.31 9.01 12.65
CA ASP A 302 27.98 9.04 13.29
C ASP A 302 27.38 10.45 13.15
N THR A 303 26.22 10.57 12.50
CA THR A 303 25.55 11.86 12.25
C THR A 303 24.92 12.46 13.50
N GLU A 304 24.81 11.69 14.58
CA GLU A 304 24.26 12.15 15.86
C GLU A 304 25.32 12.82 16.74
N SER A 305 26.45 12.17 16.95
CA SER A 305 27.54 12.70 17.78
C SER A 305 28.56 13.50 16.99
N GLY A 306 28.66 13.28 15.67
CA GLY A 306 29.76 13.78 14.84
C GLY A 306 31.06 12.99 14.99
N ASP A 307 31.03 11.83 15.66
CA ASP A 307 32.22 11.03 15.89
C ASP A 307 32.69 10.32 14.61
N HIS A 308 34.00 10.28 14.40
CA HIS A 308 34.64 9.45 13.38
C HIS A 308 34.81 8.02 13.92
N LEU A 309 34.02 7.08 13.41
CA LEU A 309 34.00 5.69 13.87
C LEU A 309 35.11 4.86 13.23
N TRP A 310 35.44 5.18 11.98
CA TRP A 310 36.47 4.51 11.21
C TRP A 310 36.99 5.43 10.11
N ALA A 311 38.27 5.34 9.80
CA ALA A 311 38.87 5.99 8.64
C ALA A 311 40.02 5.12 8.15
N ASN A 312 40.15 4.97 6.82
CA ASN A 312 41.26 4.25 6.24
C ASN A 312 41.63 4.80 4.86
N ARG A 313 42.87 4.51 4.47
CA ARG A 313 43.46 4.89 3.19
C ARG A 313 43.96 3.65 2.47
N PHE A 314 43.55 3.52 1.22
CA PHE A 314 43.88 2.40 0.35
C PHE A 314 44.75 2.90 -0.79
N ASP A 315 46.03 2.54 -0.77
CA ASP A 315 46.99 2.82 -1.85
C ASP A 315 47.25 1.52 -2.62
N ARG A 316 46.67 1.36 -3.83
CA ARG A 316 46.75 0.11 -4.63
C ARG A 316 46.87 0.39 -6.13
N SER A 317 47.24 -0.63 -6.91
CA SER A 317 47.11 -0.60 -8.37
C SER A 317 45.62 -0.61 -8.75
N GLY A 318 45.27 -0.01 -9.88
CA GLY A 318 43.93 -0.05 -10.46
C GLY A 318 43.50 -1.48 -10.79
N ALA A 319 44.46 -2.39 -11.01
CA ALA A 319 44.18 -3.81 -11.17
C ALA A 319 43.59 -4.46 -9.91
N ASP A 320 43.81 -3.87 -8.72
CA ASP A 320 43.31 -4.35 -7.44
C ASP A 320 42.04 -3.61 -6.97
N VAL A 321 41.33 -2.90 -7.87
CA VAL A 321 40.15 -2.09 -7.51
C VAL A 321 39.10 -2.89 -6.72
N PHE A 322 38.84 -4.14 -7.11
CA PHE A 322 37.87 -5.01 -6.43
C PHE A 322 38.32 -5.41 -5.02
N ALA A 323 39.62 -5.58 -4.79
CA ALA A 323 40.16 -5.89 -3.46
C ALA A 323 40.05 -4.68 -2.51
N VAL A 324 40.15 -3.46 -3.05
CA VAL A 324 39.92 -2.24 -2.27
C VAL A 324 38.45 -2.14 -1.86
N GLN A 325 37.52 -2.38 -2.80
CA GLN A 325 36.08 -2.33 -2.53
C GLN A 325 35.66 -3.36 -1.47
N ASP A 326 36.04 -4.62 -1.65
CA ASP A 326 35.73 -5.69 -0.71
C ASP A 326 36.31 -5.43 0.70
N SER A 327 37.57 -4.97 0.77
CA SER A 327 38.20 -4.60 2.04
C SER A 327 37.46 -3.44 2.73
N MET A 328 37.00 -2.45 1.95
CA MET A 328 36.24 -1.31 2.45
C MET A 328 34.89 -1.76 3.03
N SER A 329 34.10 -2.52 2.27
CA SER A 329 32.81 -3.07 2.66
C SER A 329 32.92 -3.88 3.97
N ARG A 330 33.94 -4.76 4.08
CA ARG A 330 34.18 -5.55 5.29
C ARG A 330 34.60 -4.71 6.49
N GLN A 331 35.47 -3.72 6.30
CA GLN A 331 35.91 -2.85 7.40
C GLN A 331 34.78 -1.95 7.92
N ILE A 332 33.95 -1.40 7.03
CA ILE A 332 32.76 -0.62 7.42
C ILE A 332 31.78 -1.50 8.20
N ALA A 333 31.48 -2.71 7.71
CA ALA A 333 30.60 -3.65 8.42
C ALA A 333 31.12 -3.96 9.84
N ASN A 334 32.42 -4.21 9.98
CA ASN A 334 33.05 -4.45 11.28
C ASN A 334 33.00 -3.23 12.20
N ALA A 335 33.26 -2.01 11.67
CA ALA A 335 33.19 -0.76 12.43
C ALA A 335 31.76 -0.50 12.95
N LEU A 336 30.74 -0.90 12.21
CA LEU A 336 29.34 -0.86 12.61
C LEU A 336 28.91 -2.00 13.55
N GLY A 337 29.83 -2.92 13.89
CA GLY A 337 29.54 -4.08 14.73
C GLY A 337 28.59 -5.09 14.07
N LEU A 338 28.56 -5.15 12.74
CA LEU A 338 27.74 -6.08 11.97
C LEU A 338 28.49 -7.40 11.78
N ASN A 339 27.96 -8.48 12.37
CA ASN A 339 28.45 -9.83 12.12
C ASN A 339 27.92 -10.32 10.76
N LEU A 340 28.82 -10.39 9.77
CA LEU A 340 28.55 -10.93 8.45
C LEU A 340 28.29 -12.44 8.52
N THR A 341 27.24 -12.90 7.87
CA THR A 341 27.06 -14.34 7.60
C THR A 341 28.07 -14.81 6.55
N PRO A 342 28.42 -16.11 6.50
CA PRO A 342 29.33 -16.64 5.48
C PRO A 342 28.90 -16.30 4.05
N SER A 343 27.60 -16.38 3.76
CA SER A 343 27.04 -16.03 2.45
C SER A 343 27.12 -14.53 2.14
N GLU A 344 26.92 -13.64 3.13
CA GLU A 344 27.13 -12.19 2.92
C GLU A 344 28.61 -11.89 2.64
N ALA A 345 29.53 -12.52 3.38
CA ALA A 345 30.96 -12.33 3.20
C ALA A 345 31.47 -12.86 1.84
N GLU A 346 30.99 -14.01 1.39
CA GLU A 346 31.34 -14.58 0.08
C GLU A 346 30.83 -13.69 -1.08
N ARG A 347 29.60 -13.17 -0.96
CA ARG A 347 29.01 -12.28 -1.98
C ARG A 347 29.74 -10.95 -2.09
N ILE A 348 30.16 -10.35 -0.98
CA ILE A 348 30.95 -9.11 -0.99
C ILE A 348 32.35 -9.35 -1.59
N ALA A 349 32.94 -10.51 -1.32
CA ALA A 349 34.28 -10.84 -1.81
C ALA A 349 34.32 -11.20 -3.31
N ARG A 350 33.17 -11.47 -3.94
CA ARG A 350 33.11 -11.86 -5.35
C ARG A 350 33.24 -10.63 -6.24
N PRO A 351 34.30 -10.52 -7.06
CA PRO A 351 34.42 -9.40 -8.00
C PRO A 351 33.30 -9.48 -9.06
N PRO A 352 32.76 -8.35 -9.51
CA PRO A 352 31.69 -8.30 -10.50
C PRO A 352 32.16 -8.77 -11.90
N THR A 353 33.44 -8.56 -12.22
CA THR A 353 34.05 -9.02 -13.47
C THR A 353 35.55 -9.26 -13.28
N ALA A 354 36.14 -10.10 -14.12
CA ALA A 354 37.60 -10.24 -14.23
C ALA A 354 38.21 -9.30 -15.30
N ASN A 355 37.39 -8.59 -16.07
CA ASN A 355 37.81 -7.71 -17.15
C ASN A 355 37.65 -6.24 -16.76
N LEU A 356 38.77 -5.56 -16.48
CA LEU A 356 38.78 -4.16 -16.06
C LEU A 356 38.31 -3.20 -17.16
N GLU A 357 38.48 -3.55 -18.44
CA GLU A 357 37.97 -2.74 -19.54
C GLU A 357 36.44 -2.84 -19.64
N ALA A 358 35.89 -4.04 -19.46
CA ALA A 358 34.44 -4.23 -19.34
C ALA A 358 33.87 -3.43 -18.16
N TYR A 359 34.57 -3.46 -17.03
CA TYR A 359 34.22 -2.70 -15.84
C TYR A 359 34.23 -1.18 -16.07
N ASP A 360 35.23 -0.65 -16.77
CA ASP A 360 35.29 0.78 -17.14
C ASP A 360 34.07 1.22 -17.96
N TYR A 361 33.72 0.46 -19.00
CA TYR A 361 32.54 0.72 -19.81
C TYR A 361 31.25 0.63 -19.01
N TYR A 362 31.13 -0.35 -18.12
CA TYR A 362 29.99 -0.49 -17.21
C TYR A 362 29.82 0.73 -16.31
N LEU A 363 30.89 1.23 -15.67
CA LEU A 363 30.80 2.41 -14.79
C LEU A 363 30.36 3.67 -15.55
N ARG A 364 30.82 3.84 -16.79
CA ARG A 364 30.40 4.95 -17.66
C ARG A 364 28.93 4.81 -18.08
N ALA A 365 28.49 3.58 -18.36
CA ALA A 365 27.10 3.29 -18.69
C ALA A 365 26.17 3.62 -17.51
N GLU A 366 26.51 3.19 -16.30
CA GLU A 366 25.79 3.51 -15.05
C GLU A 366 25.69 5.03 -14.84
N GLN A 367 26.81 5.76 -14.99
CA GLN A 367 26.80 7.22 -14.85
C GLN A 367 25.85 7.88 -15.87
N ALA A 368 25.88 7.44 -17.13
CA ALA A 368 25.00 7.96 -18.18
C ALA A 368 23.52 7.64 -17.90
N ALA A 369 23.23 6.44 -17.38
CA ALA A 369 21.89 5.96 -17.07
C ALA A 369 21.30 6.61 -15.79
N ARG A 370 22.12 6.93 -14.79
CA ARG A 370 21.71 7.37 -13.43
C ARG A 370 20.60 8.42 -13.41
N THR A 371 20.73 9.43 -14.28
CA THR A 371 19.79 10.57 -14.28
C THR A 371 18.48 10.28 -15.03
N GLY A 372 18.39 9.15 -15.75
CA GLY A 372 17.23 8.85 -16.60
C GLY A 372 17.01 9.86 -17.74
N ARG A 373 18.01 10.72 -18.02
CA ARG A 373 17.93 11.75 -19.06
C ARG A 373 17.86 11.09 -20.43
N ARG A 374 16.79 11.38 -21.16
CA ARG A 374 16.55 10.86 -22.52
C ARG A 374 17.76 11.00 -23.44
N SER A 375 18.45 12.13 -23.39
CA SER A 375 19.62 12.42 -24.25
C SER A 375 20.84 11.54 -23.98
N LEU A 376 20.97 10.96 -22.79
CA LEU A 376 22.11 10.11 -22.41
C LEU A 376 21.80 8.62 -22.51
N MET A 377 20.53 8.26 -22.62
CA MET A 377 20.14 6.86 -22.52
C MET A 377 20.61 6.03 -23.72
N LEU A 378 20.67 6.63 -24.91
CA LEU A 378 21.26 5.97 -26.08
C LEU A 378 22.75 5.65 -25.89
N GLU A 379 23.49 6.58 -25.28
CA GLU A 379 24.91 6.36 -24.96
C GLU A 379 25.06 5.27 -23.90
N ALA A 380 24.25 5.29 -22.84
CA ALA A 380 24.26 4.29 -21.77
C ALA A 380 24.07 2.87 -22.33
N LEU A 381 23.04 2.64 -23.14
CA LEU A 381 22.78 1.32 -23.74
C LEU A 381 23.94 0.83 -24.62
N ALA A 382 24.58 1.72 -25.38
CA ALA A 382 25.73 1.39 -26.20
C ALA A 382 26.99 1.06 -25.36
N LEU A 383 27.15 1.70 -24.20
CA LEU A 383 28.25 1.40 -23.27
C LEU A 383 28.03 0.06 -22.55
N PHE A 384 26.78 -0.28 -22.17
CA PHE A 384 26.45 -1.61 -21.66
C PHE A 384 26.75 -2.70 -22.67
N ASP A 385 26.35 -2.53 -23.95
CA ASP A 385 26.65 -3.51 -25.00
C ASP A 385 28.18 -3.77 -25.11
N LYS A 386 29.01 -2.73 -25.00
CA LYS A 386 30.48 -2.90 -25.00
C LYS A 386 31.00 -3.67 -23.78
N ALA A 387 30.47 -3.40 -22.59
CA ALA A 387 30.87 -4.11 -21.37
C ALA A 387 30.55 -5.61 -21.49
N GLU A 388 29.36 -5.93 -21.99
CA GLU A 388 28.90 -7.31 -22.17
C GLU A 388 29.64 -8.06 -23.28
N ASP A 389 29.99 -7.38 -24.38
CA ASP A 389 30.81 -7.94 -25.45
C ASP A 389 32.23 -8.30 -24.96
N LEU A 390 32.79 -7.49 -24.05
CA LEU A 390 34.11 -7.71 -23.46
C LEU A 390 34.09 -8.77 -22.35
N ASP A 391 32.97 -8.95 -21.65
CA ASP A 391 32.78 -10.00 -20.66
C ASP A 391 31.34 -10.52 -20.63
N SER A 392 31.12 -11.63 -21.34
CA SER A 392 29.81 -12.31 -21.37
C SER A 392 29.37 -12.93 -20.04
N GLY A 393 30.25 -12.94 -19.02
CA GLY A 393 29.99 -13.41 -17.67
C GLY A 393 29.64 -12.31 -16.67
N PHE A 394 29.61 -11.05 -17.09
CA PHE A 394 29.41 -9.88 -16.22
C PHE A 394 27.92 -9.67 -15.87
N ALA A 395 27.43 -10.42 -14.87
CA ALA A 395 26.01 -10.49 -14.52
C ALA A 395 25.38 -9.11 -14.22
N GLU A 396 26.09 -8.25 -13.48
CA GLU A 396 25.63 -6.92 -13.11
C GLU A 396 25.47 -5.99 -14.31
N ALA A 397 26.33 -6.09 -15.34
CA ALA A 397 26.18 -5.30 -16.57
C ALA A 397 24.87 -5.64 -17.30
N PHE A 398 24.54 -6.92 -17.43
CA PHE A 398 23.25 -7.36 -17.99
C PHE A 398 22.05 -6.93 -17.12
N ALA A 399 22.19 -6.94 -15.79
CA ALA A 399 21.14 -6.51 -14.88
C ALA A 399 20.85 -5.01 -15.02
N SER A 400 21.90 -4.19 -15.04
CA SER A 400 21.82 -2.74 -15.24
C SER A 400 21.28 -2.35 -16.62
N ASP A 401 21.69 -3.04 -17.70
CA ASP A 401 21.11 -2.83 -19.03
C ASP A 401 19.60 -3.14 -19.04
N ALA A 402 19.20 -4.25 -18.40
CA ALA A 402 17.79 -4.60 -18.30
C ALA A 402 16.98 -3.49 -17.59
N HIS A 403 17.51 -2.96 -16.49
CA HIS A 403 16.90 -1.85 -15.74
C HIS A 403 16.85 -0.56 -16.57
N ALA A 404 17.96 -0.13 -17.18
CA ALA A 404 18.02 1.05 -18.03
C ALA A 404 17.07 0.96 -19.23
N THR A 405 17.05 -0.20 -19.89
CA THR A 405 16.12 -0.47 -21.01
C THR A 405 14.66 -0.48 -20.53
N ALA A 406 14.38 -1.04 -19.35
CA ALA A 406 13.03 -0.98 -18.77
C ALA A 406 12.61 0.46 -18.47
N TYR A 407 13.54 1.31 -18.02
CA TYR A 407 13.29 2.74 -17.81
C TYR A 407 12.99 3.48 -19.13
N VAL A 408 13.74 3.20 -20.21
CA VAL A 408 13.45 3.71 -21.58
C VAL A 408 12.03 3.37 -21.98
N TRP A 409 11.63 2.11 -21.78
CA TRP A 409 10.30 1.64 -22.12
C TRP A 409 9.21 2.31 -21.25
N ARG A 410 9.39 2.36 -19.92
CA ARG A 410 8.42 2.98 -18.99
C ARG A 410 8.24 4.48 -19.23
N SER A 411 9.29 5.15 -19.72
CA SER A 411 9.29 6.59 -20.02
C SER A 411 8.85 6.90 -21.45
N ALA A 412 8.41 5.91 -22.23
CA ALA A 412 7.99 6.04 -23.62
C ALA A 412 9.03 6.73 -24.54
N TYR A 413 10.33 6.46 -24.32
CA TYR A 413 11.41 7.01 -25.15
C TYR A 413 11.61 6.20 -26.44
N ASP A 414 10.56 6.16 -27.28
CA ASP A 414 10.53 5.37 -28.51
C ASP A 414 11.57 5.80 -29.58
N ASP A 415 12.13 7.01 -29.45
CA ASP A 415 13.23 7.51 -30.28
C ASP A 415 14.60 7.00 -29.83
N VAL A 416 14.75 6.62 -28.55
CA VAL A 416 15.95 5.95 -28.04
C VAL A 416 15.89 4.48 -28.44
N LEU A 417 14.80 3.81 -28.10
CA LEU A 417 14.55 2.43 -28.49
C LEU A 417 13.05 2.18 -28.56
N GLN A 418 12.57 1.73 -29.72
CA GLN A 418 11.16 1.42 -29.91
C GLN A 418 10.65 0.44 -28.86
N SER A 419 9.46 0.70 -28.32
CA SER A 419 8.87 -0.06 -27.21
C SER A 419 8.91 -1.58 -27.35
N ALA A 420 8.64 -2.13 -28.55
CA ALA A 420 8.70 -3.57 -28.79
C ALA A 420 10.13 -4.14 -28.65
N LEU A 421 11.14 -3.42 -29.16
CA LEU A 421 12.54 -3.79 -29.05
C LEU A 421 13.06 -3.62 -27.62
N ALA A 422 12.68 -2.53 -26.94
CA ALA A 422 13.02 -2.28 -25.56
C ALA A 422 12.52 -3.42 -24.66
N ARG A 423 11.25 -3.81 -24.79
CA ARG A 423 10.68 -4.95 -24.03
C ARG A 423 11.44 -6.25 -24.26
N LYS A 424 11.75 -6.58 -25.52
CA LYS A 424 12.52 -7.78 -25.84
C LYS A 424 13.90 -7.74 -25.19
N ARG A 425 14.63 -6.63 -25.37
CA ARG A 425 15.96 -6.43 -24.79
C ARG A 425 15.91 -6.54 -23.26
N THR A 426 14.94 -5.92 -22.59
CA THR A 426 14.76 -6.05 -21.13
C THR A 426 14.62 -7.51 -20.69
N TYR A 427 13.78 -8.31 -21.35
CA TYR A 427 13.64 -9.74 -21.01
C TYR A 427 14.91 -10.54 -21.25
N ASP A 428 15.56 -10.32 -22.40
CA ASP A 428 16.78 -11.04 -22.78
C ASP A 428 17.91 -10.76 -21.78
N LYS A 429 18.12 -9.47 -21.43
CA LYS A 429 19.16 -9.02 -20.51
C LYS A 429 18.89 -9.45 -19.07
N ALA A 430 17.66 -9.29 -18.56
CA ALA A 430 17.30 -9.74 -17.22
C ALA A 430 17.43 -11.27 -17.07
N SER A 431 17.03 -12.03 -18.09
CA SER A 431 17.17 -13.50 -18.08
C SER A 431 18.63 -13.92 -18.13
N ARG A 432 19.47 -13.22 -18.89
CA ARG A 432 20.91 -13.49 -18.95
C ARG A 432 21.58 -13.19 -17.61
N ALA A 433 21.25 -12.07 -16.98
CA ALA A 433 21.75 -11.73 -15.64
C ALA A 433 21.43 -12.84 -14.63
N LEU A 434 20.18 -13.32 -14.59
CA LEU A 434 19.77 -14.40 -13.68
C LEU A 434 20.38 -15.77 -14.00
N ALA A 435 20.71 -16.02 -15.27
CA ALA A 435 21.42 -17.24 -15.66
C ALA A 435 22.88 -17.23 -15.18
N LEU A 436 23.49 -16.04 -15.06
CA LEU A 436 24.85 -15.84 -14.56
C LEU A 436 24.88 -15.75 -13.03
N ASP A 437 23.89 -15.07 -12.43
CA ASP A 437 23.74 -14.92 -11.00
C ASP A 437 22.26 -14.87 -10.58
N PRO A 438 21.71 -15.99 -10.04
CA PRO A 438 20.32 -16.06 -9.62
C PRO A 438 20.02 -15.36 -8.29
N GLU A 439 21.02 -14.82 -7.61
CA GLU A 439 20.89 -14.11 -6.33
C GLU A 439 20.83 -12.58 -6.48
N LEU A 440 20.93 -12.05 -7.72
CA LEU A 440 20.74 -10.62 -7.99
C LEU A 440 19.25 -10.23 -7.83
N PRO A 441 18.91 -9.21 -6.99
CA PRO A 441 17.53 -8.79 -6.79
C PRO A 441 16.95 -7.99 -7.97
N SER A 442 17.74 -7.09 -8.57
CA SER A 442 17.24 -6.13 -9.58
C SER A 442 16.66 -6.79 -10.85
N PRO A 443 17.21 -7.90 -11.41
CA PRO A 443 16.56 -8.54 -12.55
C PRO A 443 15.16 -9.08 -12.22
N TYR A 444 14.93 -9.57 -10.99
CA TYR A 444 13.59 -9.98 -10.57
C TYR A 444 12.63 -8.79 -10.44
N ALA A 445 13.12 -7.64 -9.94
CA ALA A 445 12.34 -6.41 -9.85
C ALA A 445 11.89 -5.93 -11.25
N VAL A 446 12.83 -5.88 -12.20
CA VAL A 446 12.57 -5.55 -13.60
C VAL A 446 11.58 -6.53 -14.24
N LEU A 447 11.79 -7.84 -14.08
CA LEU A 447 10.89 -8.86 -14.62
C LEU A 447 9.49 -8.74 -14.03
N ALA A 448 9.35 -8.45 -12.74
CA ALA A 448 8.05 -8.28 -12.10
C ALA A 448 7.25 -7.15 -12.76
N ILE A 449 7.88 -6.00 -13.02
CA ILE A 449 7.26 -4.87 -13.71
C ILE A 449 6.82 -5.28 -15.13
N MET A 450 7.69 -5.96 -15.90
CA MET A 450 7.36 -6.39 -17.26
C MET A 450 6.22 -7.42 -17.29
N GLN A 451 6.21 -8.34 -16.32
CA GLN A 451 5.20 -9.40 -16.22
C GLN A 451 3.81 -8.86 -15.89
N VAL A 452 3.70 -7.81 -15.08
CA VAL A 452 2.40 -7.12 -14.82
C VAL A 452 1.79 -6.61 -16.11
N VAL A 453 2.61 -5.99 -16.96
CA VAL A 453 2.18 -5.39 -18.23
C VAL A 453 1.71 -6.48 -19.20
N ASP A 454 2.36 -7.64 -19.14
CA ASP A 454 1.97 -8.86 -19.87
C ASP A 454 0.77 -9.59 -19.25
N ARG A 455 0.18 -9.05 -18.17
CA ARG A 455 -0.92 -9.65 -17.42
C ARG A 455 -0.58 -11.00 -16.79
N ARG A 456 0.71 -11.26 -16.58
CA ARG A 456 1.23 -12.45 -15.87
C ARG A 456 1.34 -12.17 -14.38
N TYR A 457 0.21 -11.84 -13.75
CA TYR A 457 0.15 -11.31 -12.39
C TYR A 457 0.76 -12.25 -11.33
N GLU A 458 0.50 -13.56 -11.40
CA GLU A 458 1.07 -14.53 -10.44
C GLU A 458 2.61 -14.58 -10.54
N GLN A 459 3.16 -14.58 -11.76
CA GLN A 459 4.60 -14.52 -11.98
C GLN A 459 5.17 -13.20 -11.46
N ALA A 460 4.49 -12.09 -11.74
CA ALA A 460 4.91 -10.77 -11.30
C ALA A 460 5.02 -10.67 -9.78
N ILE A 461 4.01 -11.19 -9.06
CA ILE A 461 4.02 -11.21 -7.59
C ILE A 461 5.19 -12.07 -7.08
N ALA A 462 5.41 -13.26 -7.66
CA ALA A 462 6.50 -14.13 -7.27
C ALA A 462 7.88 -13.50 -7.51
N SER A 463 8.08 -12.89 -8.68
CA SER A 463 9.31 -12.16 -9.02
C SER A 463 9.54 -10.98 -8.07
N ALA A 464 8.51 -10.17 -7.80
CA ALA A 464 8.66 -9.03 -6.88
C ALA A 464 8.95 -9.48 -5.43
N GLN A 465 8.30 -10.53 -4.95
CA GLN A 465 8.61 -11.12 -3.64
C GLN A 465 10.04 -11.65 -3.57
N LYS A 466 10.52 -12.28 -4.64
CA LYS A 466 11.90 -12.78 -4.73
C LYS A 466 12.90 -11.63 -4.71
N ALA A 467 12.63 -10.54 -5.43
CA ALA A 467 13.46 -9.34 -5.42
C ALA A 467 13.61 -8.79 -3.98
N VAL A 468 12.50 -8.59 -3.26
CA VAL A 468 12.51 -8.09 -1.88
C VAL A 468 13.18 -9.07 -0.90
N ALA A 469 13.05 -10.38 -1.14
CA ALA A 469 13.69 -11.38 -0.30
C ALA A 469 15.22 -11.39 -0.46
N LEU A 470 15.72 -11.15 -1.68
CA LEU A 470 17.15 -11.07 -1.99
C LEU A 470 17.74 -9.69 -1.60
N GLY A 471 16.97 -8.62 -1.75
CA GLY A 471 17.32 -7.24 -1.41
C GLY A 471 16.34 -6.62 -0.41
N PRO A 472 16.40 -6.96 0.89
CA PRO A 472 15.44 -6.47 1.88
C PRO A 472 15.54 -4.96 2.15
N SER A 473 16.69 -4.35 1.86
CA SER A 473 16.98 -2.91 1.94
C SER A 473 17.07 -2.25 0.56
N ASP A 474 16.73 -2.98 -0.51
CA ASP A 474 16.80 -2.49 -1.88
C ASP A 474 15.54 -1.67 -2.24
N ALA A 475 15.72 -0.39 -2.54
CA ALA A 475 14.61 0.52 -2.84
C ALA A 475 13.86 0.12 -4.12
N GLU A 476 14.57 -0.35 -5.15
CA GLU A 476 14.01 -0.75 -6.44
C GLU A 476 13.14 -2.00 -6.29
N ALA A 477 13.60 -2.98 -5.51
CA ALA A 477 12.84 -4.18 -5.21
C ALA A 477 11.51 -3.86 -4.49
N HIS A 478 11.54 -2.97 -3.50
CA HIS A 478 10.32 -2.51 -2.82
C HIS A 478 9.40 -1.70 -3.74
N MET A 479 9.97 -0.87 -4.64
CA MET A 479 9.18 -0.10 -5.59
C MET A 479 8.52 -0.98 -6.65
N ALA A 480 9.23 -1.99 -7.17
CA ALA A 480 8.67 -2.99 -8.07
C ALA A 480 7.55 -3.78 -7.39
N PHE A 481 7.74 -4.23 -6.14
CA PHE A 481 6.69 -4.87 -5.36
C PHE A 481 5.49 -3.95 -5.15
N ALA A 482 5.71 -2.67 -4.82
CA ALA A 482 4.64 -1.68 -4.69
C ALA A 482 3.86 -1.51 -6.00
N TYR A 483 4.54 -1.43 -7.14
CA TYR A 483 3.93 -1.35 -8.46
C TYR A 483 3.11 -2.59 -8.79
N VAL A 484 3.62 -3.80 -8.52
CA VAL A 484 2.87 -5.04 -8.75
C VAL A 484 1.60 -5.08 -7.89
N GLN A 485 1.68 -4.68 -6.62
CA GLN A 485 0.52 -4.65 -5.73
C GLN A 485 -0.51 -3.61 -6.15
N LEU A 486 -0.06 -2.43 -6.61
CA LEU A 486 -0.91 -1.38 -7.16
C LEU A 486 -1.77 -1.90 -8.30
N ILE A 487 -1.13 -2.52 -9.31
CA ILE A 487 -1.84 -3.00 -10.50
C ILE A 487 -2.70 -4.23 -10.17
N SER A 488 -2.29 -5.05 -9.19
CA SER A 488 -3.09 -6.16 -8.68
C SER A 488 -4.29 -5.72 -7.83
N GLY A 489 -4.39 -4.43 -7.47
CA GLY A 489 -5.47 -3.89 -6.63
C GLY A 489 -5.28 -4.06 -5.13
N ASN A 490 -4.12 -4.54 -4.69
CA ASN A 490 -3.77 -4.73 -3.28
C ASN A 490 -3.17 -3.43 -2.71
N HIS A 491 -3.99 -2.37 -2.70
CA HIS A 491 -3.54 -1.02 -2.44
C HIS A 491 -2.86 -0.85 -1.06
N ALA A 492 -3.26 -1.62 -0.04
CA ALA A 492 -2.67 -1.56 1.29
C ALA A 492 -1.22 -2.07 1.31
N ASP A 493 -0.96 -3.19 0.63
CA ASP A 493 0.38 -3.74 0.47
C ASP A 493 1.25 -2.83 -0.40
N ALA A 494 0.66 -2.19 -1.42
CA ALA A 494 1.33 -1.19 -2.23
C ALA A 494 1.83 0.00 -1.40
N VAL A 495 1.01 0.51 -0.46
CA VAL A 495 1.42 1.59 0.47
C VAL A 495 2.56 1.15 1.37
N ALA A 496 2.44 -0.01 2.01
CA ALA A 496 3.48 -0.51 2.91
C ALA A 496 4.83 -0.71 2.18
N ALA A 497 4.78 -1.12 0.92
CA ALA A 497 5.95 -1.31 0.07
C ALA A 497 6.55 0.02 -0.40
N VAL A 498 5.73 0.96 -0.90
CA VAL A 498 6.23 2.25 -1.36
C VAL A 498 6.82 3.08 -0.21
N GLU A 499 6.28 2.95 1.01
CA GLU A 499 6.85 3.61 2.19
C GLU A 499 8.22 3.07 2.57
N LYS A 500 8.50 1.79 2.30
CA LYS A 500 9.86 1.23 2.45
C LYS A 500 10.76 1.72 1.32
N ALA A 501 10.28 1.69 0.08
CA ALA A 501 11.03 2.20 -1.08
C ALA A 501 11.45 3.66 -0.86
N LEU A 502 10.53 4.54 -0.45
CA LEU A 502 10.81 5.96 -0.18
C LEU A 502 11.69 6.20 1.05
N ARG A 503 11.80 5.23 1.96
CA ARG A 503 12.74 5.30 3.09
C ARG A 503 14.16 5.02 2.65
N PHE A 504 14.34 4.05 1.76
CA PHE A 504 15.66 3.71 1.20
C PHE A 504 16.04 4.65 0.06
N ASP A 505 15.07 5.23 -0.65
CA ASP A 505 15.29 6.26 -1.66
C ASP A 505 14.36 7.47 -1.45
N PRO A 506 14.72 8.41 -0.56
CA PRO A 506 13.97 9.65 -0.34
C PRO A 506 13.82 10.57 -1.56
N ASN A 507 14.70 10.42 -2.56
CA ASN A 507 14.71 11.18 -3.81
C ASN A 507 14.72 10.25 -5.04
N PRO A 508 13.64 9.48 -5.25
CA PRO A 508 13.60 8.49 -6.31
C PRO A 508 13.39 9.13 -7.68
N SER A 509 13.52 8.30 -8.73
CA SER A 509 13.33 8.70 -10.12
C SER A 509 11.93 9.30 -10.38
N ALA A 510 11.77 10.06 -11.46
CA ALA A 510 10.46 10.63 -11.82
C ALA A 510 9.38 9.54 -12.02
N VAL A 511 9.74 8.40 -12.59
CA VAL A 511 8.87 7.23 -12.80
C VAL A 511 8.41 6.62 -11.47
N ASP A 512 9.31 6.53 -10.50
CA ASP A 512 9.00 5.97 -9.18
C ASP A 512 8.22 6.95 -8.32
N ARG A 513 8.48 8.26 -8.44
CA ARG A 513 7.64 9.33 -7.86
C ARG A 513 6.23 9.30 -8.41
N TYR A 514 6.08 9.12 -9.72
CA TYR A 514 4.78 8.91 -10.36
C TYR A 514 4.08 7.69 -9.76
N THR A 515 4.79 6.56 -9.65
CA THR A 515 4.26 5.32 -9.09
C THR A 515 3.79 5.54 -7.64
N ALA A 516 4.58 6.20 -6.81
CA ALA A 516 4.22 6.56 -5.44
C ALA A 516 2.99 7.47 -5.40
N GLY A 517 2.92 8.48 -6.25
CA GLY A 517 1.76 9.36 -6.37
C GLY A 517 0.48 8.60 -6.73
N MET A 518 0.55 7.65 -7.66
CA MET A 518 -0.59 6.79 -8.02
C MET A 518 -1.07 5.93 -6.85
N ILE A 519 -0.14 5.36 -6.08
CA ILE A 519 -0.45 4.56 -4.89
C ILE A 519 -1.17 5.42 -3.84
N PHE A 520 -0.63 6.59 -3.51
CA PHE A 520 -1.25 7.49 -2.54
C PHE A 520 -2.62 8.01 -3.01
N TYR A 521 -2.74 8.32 -4.31
CA TYR A 521 -4.00 8.78 -4.91
C TYR A 521 -5.11 7.73 -4.81
N LEU A 522 -4.81 6.48 -5.17
CA LEU A 522 -5.79 5.38 -5.07
C LEU A 522 -6.14 5.05 -3.62
N GLN A 523 -5.23 5.32 -2.69
CA GLN A 523 -5.45 5.22 -1.23
C GLN A 523 -6.05 6.45 -0.58
N ARG A 524 -6.44 7.45 -1.38
CA ARG A 524 -7.11 8.68 -0.91
C ARG A 524 -6.22 9.59 -0.04
N ASP A 525 -4.91 9.36 -0.02
CA ASP A 525 -3.92 10.26 0.58
C ASP A 525 -3.49 11.31 -0.46
N TYR A 526 -4.39 12.26 -0.71
CA TYR A 526 -4.24 13.20 -1.80
C TYR A 526 -3.09 14.21 -1.60
N GLU A 527 -2.76 14.56 -0.36
CA GLU A 527 -1.67 15.49 -0.07
C GLU A 527 -0.31 14.88 -0.45
N ARG A 528 -0.06 13.62 -0.05
CA ARG A 528 1.16 12.91 -0.48
C ARG A 528 1.17 12.64 -1.98
N ALA A 529 0.00 12.37 -2.58
CA ALA A 529 -0.10 12.23 -4.02
C ALA A 529 0.30 13.53 -4.75
N ILE A 530 -0.21 14.69 -4.30
CA ILE A 530 0.11 16.01 -4.84
C ILE A 530 1.62 16.29 -4.74
N ASP A 531 2.24 16.06 -3.58
CA ASP A 531 3.69 16.24 -3.40
C ASP A 531 4.48 15.33 -4.35
N SER A 532 4.09 14.05 -4.45
CA SER A 532 4.76 13.07 -5.31
C SER A 532 4.68 13.47 -6.79
N PHE A 533 3.49 13.82 -7.29
CA PHE A 533 3.30 14.22 -8.68
C PHE A 533 3.99 15.55 -9.02
N LYS A 534 3.95 16.53 -8.11
CA LYS A 534 4.70 17.80 -8.29
C LYS A 534 6.19 17.54 -8.48
N ARG A 535 6.78 16.75 -7.58
CA ARG A 535 8.22 16.43 -7.65
C ARG A 535 8.57 15.58 -8.88
N ALA A 536 7.68 14.69 -9.32
CA ALA A 536 7.85 13.95 -10.56
C ALA A 536 7.96 14.90 -11.77
N GLY A 537 7.02 15.86 -11.90
CA GLY A 537 7.01 16.82 -13.00
C GLY A 537 8.20 17.78 -13.05
N TYR A 538 8.70 18.24 -11.89
CA TYR A 538 9.90 19.11 -11.85
C TYR A 538 11.20 18.38 -12.25
N GLY A 539 11.30 17.07 -11.95
CA GLY A 539 12.47 16.25 -12.29
C GLY A 539 12.58 15.88 -13.77
N SER A 540 11.49 16.01 -14.53
CA SER A 540 11.37 15.57 -15.92
C SER A 540 11.13 16.74 -16.87
N GLN A 541 12.00 17.76 -16.85
CA GLN A 541 11.83 18.95 -17.71
C GLN A 541 11.54 18.54 -19.17
N GLY A 542 10.35 18.90 -19.67
CA GLY A 542 9.91 18.59 -21.03
C GLY A 542 9.06 17.32 -21.20
N ASN A 543 8.85 16.50 -20.16
CA ASN A 543 7.91 15.37 -20.22
C ASN A 543 6.58 15.71 -19.53
N GLY A 544 5.58 16.09 -20.32
CA GLY A 544 4.24 16.43 -19.81
C GLY A 544 3.46 15.23 -19.25
N GLU A 545 3.88 13.98 -19.48
CA GLU A 545 3.19 12.77 -19.01
C GLU A 545 3.14 12.69 -17.47
N PHE A 546 4.15 13.23 -16.78
CA PHE A 546 4.19 13.27 -15.32
C PHE A 546 3.41 14.44 -14.71
N VAL A 547 2.92 15.38 -15.54
CA VAL A 547 2.19 16.57 -15.09
C VAL A 547 0.69 16.30 -14.95
N THR A 548 0.09 15.59 -15.91
CA THR A 548 -1.36 15.30 -15.93
C THR A 548 -1.91 14.63 -14.65
N PRO A 549 -1.22 13.66 -14.02
CA PRO A 549 -1.66 13.06 -12.74
C PRO A 549 -1.86 14.06 -11.61
N LEU A 550 -1.15 15.19 -11.60
CA LEU A 550 -1.34 16.22 -10.59
C LEU A 550 -2.75 16.83 -10.67
N ALA A 551 -3.32 16.93 -11.88
CA ALA A 551 -4.66 17.47 -12.09
C ALA A 551 -5.75 16.61 -11.42
N MET A 552 -5.66 15.28 -11.51
CA MET A 552 -6.62 14.41 -10.85
C MET A 552 -6.55 14.53 -9.32
N ALA A 553 -5.36 14.69 -8.74
CA ALA A 553 -5.20 14.88 -7.31
C ALA A 553 -5.77 16.23 -6.85
N TYR A 554 -5.57 17.31 -7.63
CA TYR A 554 -6.18 18.61 -7.37
C TYR A 554 -7.71 18.59 -7.41
N VAL A 555 -8.30 17.85 -8.35
CA VAL A 555 -9.76 17.66 -8.38
C VAL A 555 -10.26 17.07 -7.06
N ARG A 556 -9.58 16.04 -6.54
CA ARG A 556 -10.02 15.35 -5.32
C ARG A 556 -9.92 16.19 -4.04
N VAL A 557 -9.11 17.24 -4.03
CA VAL A 557 -9.03 18.22 -2.92
C VAL A 557 -9.82 19.52 -3.20
N GLY A 558 -10.62 19.56 -4.27
CA GLY A 558 -11.45 20.72 -4.62
C GLY A 558 -10.72 21.89 -5.28
N ARG A 559 -9.46 21.70 -5.69
CA ARG A 559 -8.62 22.72 -6.35
C ARG A 559 -8.81 22.71 -7.87
N ILE A 560 -10.03 22.92 -8.33
CA ILE A 560 -10.42 22.76 -9.76
C ILE A 560 -9.67 23.72 -10.69
N ASP A 561 -9.41 24.96 -10.28
CA ASP A 561 -8.66 25.92 -11.10
C ASP A 561 -7.20 25.47 -11.31
N GLU A 562 -6.55 24.95 -10.26
CA GLU A 562 -5.21 24.38 -10.35
C GLU A 562 -5.20 23.11 -11.22
N ALA A 563 -6.25 22.28 -11.13
CA ALA A 563 -6.40 21.11 -11.98
C ALA A 563 -6.50 21.49 -13.47
N ARG A 564 -7.33 22.47 -13.83
CA ARG A 564 -7.49 22.96 -15.21
C ARG A 564 -6.21 23.60 -15.73
N ALA A 565 -5.53 24.39 -14.91
CA ALA A 565 -4.23 24.96 -15.27
C ALA A 565 -3.18 23.87 -15.53
N THR A 566 -3.18 22.81 -14.72
CA THR A 566 -2.29 21.65 -14.88
C THR A 566 -2.57 20.91 -16.19
N VAL A 567 -3.85 20.66 -16.53
CA VAL A 567 -4.22 20.06 -17.82
C VAL A 567 -3.78 20.95 -18.99
N ALA A 568 -4.02 22.26 -18.92
CA ALA A 568 -3.61 23.19 -19.98
C ALA A 568 -2.10 23.17 -20.22
N GLU A 569 -1.30 23.11 -19.14
CA GLU A 569 0.15 22.99 -19.24
C GLU A 569 0.58 21.65 -19.83
N ALA A 570 -0.02 20.54 -19.40
CA ALA A 570 0.26 19.22 -19.97
C ALA A 570 -0.06 19.16 -21.48
N GLN A 571 -1.18 19.74 -21.91
CA GLN A 571 -1.55 19.86 -23.32
C GLN A 571 -0.50 20.65 -24.12
N ARG A 572 0.03 21.74 -23.55
CA ARG A 572 1.09 22.54 -24.18
C ARG A 572 2.39 21.73 -24.32
N LEU A 573 2.80 21.01 -23.28
CA LEU A 573 4.02 20.20 -23.28
C LEU A 573 3.92 18.99 -24.22
N LEU A 574 2.75 18.36 -24.31
CA LEU A 574 2.53 17.16 -25.11
C LEU A 574 2.02 17.45 -26.53
N GLY A 575 1.90 18.72 -26.91
CA GLY A 575 1.46 19.14 -28.24
C GLY A 575 0.03 18.68 -28.56
N GLY A 576 -0.87 18.72 -27.57
CA GLY A 576 -2.26 18.31 -27.71
C GLY A 576 -2.52 16.80 -27.61
N ARG A 577 -1.49 15.95 -27.52
CA ARG A 577 -1.67 14.48 -27.63
C ARG A 577 -2.37 13.83 -26.43
N ASP A 578 -2.34 14.46 -25.26
CA ASP A 578 -2.89 13.87 -24.05
C ASP A 578 -4.43 13.90 -24.09
N CYS A 579 -5.07 12.77 -23.79
CA CYS A 579 -6.54 12.66 -23.86
C CYS A 579 -7.04 11.43 -23.10
N LEU A 580 -8.33 11.43 -22.74
CA LEU A 580 -8.95 10.31 -22.02
C LEU A 580 -8.88 9.00 -22.81
N ALA A 581 -8.96 9.04 -24.15
CA ALA A 581 -8.80 7.85 -24.98
C ALA A 581 -7.38 7.23 -24.86
N ALA A 582 -6.33 8.06 -24.90
CA ALA A 582 -4.95 7.61 -24.69
C ALA A 582 -4.75 7.03 -23.28
N TRP A 583 -5.32 7.67 -22.26
CA TRP A 583 -5.28 7.15 -20.89
C TRP A 583 -5.94 5.77 -20.76
N ARG A 584 -7.09 5.54 -21.41
CA ARG A 584 -7.73 4.21 -21.42
C ARG A 584 -6.84 3.14 -22.00
N ILE A 585 -6.12 3.43 -23.09
CA ILE A 585 -5.28 2.42 -23.75
C ILE A 585 -3.99 2.19 -22.97
N GLY A 586 -3.28 3.27 -22.61
CA GLY A 586 -2.00 3.21 -21.91
C GLY A 586 -2.13 2.62 -20.49
N ASN A 587 -3.24 2.91 -19.80
CA ASN A 587 -3.46 2.48 -18.41
C ASN A 587 -4.44 1.31 -18.27
N ALA A 588 -4.84 0.62 -19.34
CA ALA A 588 -5.69 -0.58 -19.22
C ALA A 588 -4.94 -1.83 -18.72
N HIS A 589 -3.87 -1.65 -17.96
CA HIS A 589 -3.30 -2.66 -17.08
C HIS A 589 -3.84 -2.52 -15.64
N PHE A 590 -4.33 -1.34 -15.26
CA PHE A 590 -5.10 -1.12 -14.03
C PHE A 590 -6.43 -1.89 -14.04
N ARG A 591 -6.98 -2.12 -12.84
CA ARG A 591 -8.35 -2.62 -12.67
C ARG A 591 -9.36 -1.61 -13.21
N ASP A 592 -10.47 -2.10 -13.75
CA ASP A 592 -11.50 -1.26 -14.38
C ASP A 592 -12.04 -0.18 -13.43
N GLU A 593 -12.22 -0.52 -12.14
CA GLU A 593 -12.68 0.44 -11.11
C GLU A 593 -11.67 1.55 -10.82
N ASP A 594 -10.38 1.20 -10.73
CA ASP A 594 -9.30 2.16 -10.47
C ASP A 594 -9.13 3.09 -11.68
N LEU A 595 -9.14 2.53 -12.88
CA LEU A 595 -9.03 3.29 -14.12
C LEU A 595 -10.24 4.22 -14.31
N ALA A 596 -11.46 3.75 -14.04
CA ALA A 596 -12.65 4.61 -14.07
C ALA A 596 -12.53 5.77 -13.08
N PHE A 597 -12.08 5.49 -11.85
CA PHE A 597 -11.86 6.51 -10.84
C PHE A 597 -10.81 7.56 -11.24
N ILE A 598 -9.75 7.16 -11.95
CA ILE A 598 -8.73 8.07 -12.51
C ILE A 598 -9.34 8.91 -13.64
N LEU A 599 -9.99 8.28 -14.62
CA LEU A 599 -10.55 8.94 -15.79
C LEU A 599 -11.64 9.95 -15.43
N ASP A 600 -12.44 9.69 -14.39
CA ASP A 600 -13.46 10.62 -13.91
C ASP A 600 -12.84 11.92 -13.38
N ALA A 601 -11.75 11.83 -12.62
CA ALA A 601 -11.04 13.02 -12.14
C ALA A 601 -10.41 13.82 -13.29
N LEU A 602 -9.79 13.13 -14.26
CA LEU A 602 -9.17 13.78 -15.41
C LEU A 602 -10.22 14.47 -16.29
N ARG A 603 -11.40 13.85 -16.47
CA ARG A 603 -12.52 14.47 -17.18
C ARG A 603 -13.01 15.72 -16.45
N GLU A 604 -13.14 15.67 -15.13
CA GLU A 604 -13.53 16.82 -14.32
C GLU A 604 -12.48 17.95 -14.35
N ALA A 605 -11.19 17.60 -14.41
CA ALA A 605 -10.09 18.54 -14.62
C ALA A 605 -10.10 19.19 -16.02
N GLY A 606 -10.91 18.69 -16.95
CA GLY A 606 -11.04 19.23 -18.31
C GLY A 606 -10.12 18.59 -19.34
N LEU A 607 -9.58 17.38 -19.08
CA LEU A 607 -8.83 16.63 -20.10
C LEU A 607 -9.78 16.24 -21.25
N PRO A 608 -9.43 16.53 -22.52
CA PRO A 608 -10.28 16.23 -23.66
C PRO A 608 -10.41 14.71 -23.88
N GLU A 609 -11.52 14.31 -24.49
CA GLU A 609 -11.76 12.91 -24.84
C GLU A 609 -10.78 12.40 -25.90
N TRP A 610 -10.47 13.24 -26.88
CA TRP A 610 -9.66 12.95 -28.05
C TRP A 610 -8.43 13.86 -28.14
N PRO A 611 -7.35 13.43 -28.84
CA PRO A 611 -6.15 14.23 -28.97
C PRO A 611 -6.40 15.49 -29.80
N PHE A 612 -5.47 16.44 -29.67
CA PHE A 612 -5.42 17.75 -30.33
C PHE A 612 -6.64 18.64 -30.06
N GLY A 613 -7.40 18.33 -29.01
CA GLY A 613 -8.64 19.03 -28.69
C GLY A 613 -9.77 18.74 -29.68
N PHE A 614 -9.68 17.66 -30.44
CA PHE A 614 -10.69 17.29 -31.43
C PHE A 614 -12.07 17.11 -30.77
N GLN A 615 -13.06 17.79 -31.34
CA GLN A 615 -14.47 17.68 -30.95
C GLN A 615 -15.30 17.31 -32.18
N GLY A 616 -15.84 16.10 -32.18
CA GLY A 616 -16.73 15.62 -33.23
C GLY A 616 -18.17 16.10 -33.02
N ASP A 617 -18.87 16.38 -34.11
CA ASP A 617 -20.32 16.61 -34.09
C ASP A 617 -21.06 15.26 -34.06
N GLU A 618 -21.71 14.95 -32.94
CA GLU A 618 -22.43 13.69 -32.77
C GLU A 618 -23.59 13.50 -33.78
N GLN A 619 -24.13 14.58 -34.37
CA GLN A 619 -25.13 14.45 -35.44
C GLN A 619 -24.52 13.92 -36.76
N SER A 620 -23.22 14.15 -36.94
CA SER A 620 -22.45 13.75 -38.11
C SER A 620 -21.74 12.40 -37.94
N ARG A 621 -21.93 11.72 -36.80
CA ARG A 621 -21.27 10.45 -36.48
C ARG A 621 -21.86 9.29 -37.29
N LEU A 622 -20.99 8.54 -37.96
CA LEU A 622 -21.38 7.36 -38.75
C LEU A 622 -21.71 6.16 -37.85
N LYS A 623 -22.65 5.33 -38.30
CA LYS A 623 -22.95 4.01 -37.72
C LYS A 623 -22.07 2.92 -38.29
N GLY A 624 -21.95 1.79 -37.59
CA GLY A 624 -21.04 0.69 -37.97
C GLY A 624 -21.14 0.24 -39.45
N ALA A 625 -22.34 0.11 -39.98
CA ALA A 625 -22.54 -0.26 -41.39
C ALA A 625 -22.03 0.82 -42.38
N GLU A 626 -22.25 2.10 -42.06
CA GLU A 626 -21.74 3.23 -42.85
C GLU A 626 -20.22 3.32 -42.78
N ILE A 627 -19.63 3.10 -41.59
CA ILE A 627 -18.17 3.02 -41.41
C ILE A 627 -17.61 1.91 -42.30
N ALA A 628 -18.16 0.71 -42.25
CA ALA A 628 -17.70 -0.43 -43.05
C ALA A 628 -17.75 -0.12 -44.55
N ALA A 629 -18.85 0.44 -45.04
CA ALA A 629 -19.00 0.85 -46.44
C ALA A 629 -18.05 1.99 -46.85
N THR A 630 -17.62 2.82 -45.90
CA THR A 630 -16.74 3.97 -46.13
C THR A 630 -15.26 3.58 -46.12
N VAL A 631 -14.88 2.55 -45.36
CA VAL A 631 -13.48 2.23 -45.07
C VAL A 631 -13.04 0.89 -45.67
N MET A 632 -13.85 -0.15 -45.57
CA MET A 632 -13.41 -1.51 -45.91
C MET A 632 -13.25 -1.67 -47.43
N GLY A 633 -12.10 -2.19 -47.85
CA GLY A 633 -11.79 -2.40 -49.27
C GLY A 633 -11.46 -1.13 -50.05
N LYS A 634 -11.09 -0.03 -49.38
CA LYS A 634 -10.87 1.28 -50.00
C LYS A 634 -9.49 1.87 -49.70
N LEU A 635 -9.07 2.81 -50.54
CA LEU A 635 -7.93 3.68 -50.29
C LEU A 635 -8.40 4.99 -49.65
N LEU A 636 -7.97 5.25 -48.42
CA LEU A 636 -8.24 6.49 -47.73
C LEU A 636 -7.08 7.45 -47.96
N ARG A 637 -7.37 8.66 -48.44
CA ARG A 637 -6.38 9.71 -48.69
C ARG A 637 -6.76 10.99 -47.96
N GLY A 638 -5.80 11.58 -47.27
CA GLY A 638 -6.00 12.88 -46.65
C GLY A 638 -4.82 13.31 -45.79
N LYS A 639 -5.07 13.81 -44.58
CA LYS A 639 -4.06 14.41 -43.70
C LYS A 639 -4.27 14.00 -42.24
N THR A 640 -3.18 13.94 -41.47
CA THR A 640 -3.25 13.67 -40.02
C THR A 640 -2.73 14.81 -39.16
N GLU A 641 -3.44 15.10 -38.08
CA GLU A 641 -2.92 15.97 -37.00
C GLU A 641 -1.84 15.26 -36.18
N PRO A 642 -0.85 15.99 -35.63
CA PRO A 642 -0.68 17.44 -35.70
C PRO A 642 0.13 17.91 -36.93
N SER A 643 0.67 16.97 -37.71
CA SER A 643 1.60 17.28 -38.80
C SER A 643 0.98 17.96 -40.03
N GLU A 644 -0.35 17.85 -40.19
CA GLU A 644 -1.09 18.10 -41.43
C GLU A 644 -0.48 17.45 -42.68
N SER A 645 0.38 16.45 -42.47
CA SER A 645 1.08 15.78 -43.55
C SER A 645 0.14 14.84 -44.30
N LEU A 646 0.40 14.69 -45.59
CA LEU A 646 -0.33 13.74 -46.43
C LEU A 646 -0.20 12.33 -45.85
N ALA A 647 -1.34 11.68 -45.67
CA ALA A 647 -1.46 10.33 -45.17
C ALA A 647 -2.34 9.49 -46.10
N LEU A 648 -1.98 8.22 -46.22
CA LEU A 648 -2.67 7.20 -46.99
C LEU A 648 -2.91 5.98 -46.11
N MET A 649 -4.11 5.42 -46.18
CA MET A 649 -4.44 4.14 -45.57
C MET A 649 -5.13 3.26 -46.61
N GLN A 650 -4.48 2.17 -47.01
CA GLN A 650 -5.12 1.15 -47.83
C GLN A 650 -5.72 0.10 -46.92
N VAL A 651 -7.04 -0.11 -46.96
CA VAL A 651 -7.72 -1.13 -46.17
C VAL A 651 -8.27 -2.21 -47.11
N GLN A 652 -7.88 -3.46 -46.90
CA GLN A 652 -8.40 -4.61 -47.64
C GLN A 652 -9.73 -5.08 -47.07
N LEU A 653 -10.50 -5.84 -47.85
CA LEU A 653 -11.78 -6.41 -47.39
C LEU A 653 -11.61 -7.38 -46.22
N ASP A 654 -10.45 -8.04 -46.09
CA ASP A 654 -10.11 -8.93 -44.97
C ASP A 654 -9.65 -8.15 -43.70
N GLY A 655 -9.63 -6.82 -43.78
CA GLY A 655 -9.22 -5.92 -42.70
C GLY A 655 -7.71 -5.71 -42.60
N LYS A 656 -6.87 -6.32 -43.43
CA LYS A 656 -5.45 -5.94 -43.48
C LYS A 656 -5.32 -4.52 -44.02
N ALA A 657 -4.54 -3.70 -43.34
CA ALA A 657 -4.33 -2.32 -43.74
C ALA A 657 -2.86 -1.94 -43.71
N ALA A 658 -2.50 -0.99 -44.57
CA ALA A 658 -1.21 -0.33 -44.56
C ALA A 658 -1.42 1.17 -44.45
N PHE A 659 -0.88 1.77 -43.40
CA PHE A 659 -0.91 3.21 -43.16
C PHE A 659 0.46 3.81 -43.44
N ARG A 660 0.48 4.93 -44.15
CA ARG A 660 1.68 5.69 -44.47
C ARG A 660 1.44 7.19 -44.33
N SER A 661 2.30 7.87 -43.61
CA SER A 661 2.41 9.33 -43.52
C SER A 661 3.82 9.77 -43.89
N ALA A 662 4.13 11.07 -43.73
CA ALA A 662 5.48 11.59 -43.90
C ALA A 662 6.49 11.04 -42.88
N SER A 663 6.02 10.65 -41.69
CA SER A 663 6.86 10.22 -40.56
C SER A 663 6.71 8.76 -40.17
N GLN A 664 5.72 8.05 -40.74
CA GLN A 664 5.36 6.71 -40.28
C GLN A 664 4.92 5.80 -41.42
N MET A 665 5.32 4.54 -41.36
CA MET A 665 4.78 3.46 -42.20
C MET A 665 4.53 2.24 -41.32
N MET A 666 3.32 1.70 -41.37
CA MET A 666 2.94 0.54 -40.56
C MET A 666 1.94 -0.35 -41.29
N THR A 667 1.97 -1.64 -40.94
CA THR A 667 0.91 -2.59 -41.30
C THR A 667 0.07 -2.83 -40.05
N GLU A 668 -1.25 -2.83 -40.23
CA GLU A 668 -2.20 -2.95 -39.13
C GLU A 668 -3.43 -3.77 -39.56
N LYS A 669 -4.27 -4.09 -38.59
CA LYS A 669 -5.57 -4.70 -38.83
C LYS A 669 -6.67 -3.71 -38.48
N VAL A 670 -7.53 -3.43 -39.45
CA VAL A 670 -8.68 -2.55 -39.33
C VAL A 670 -9.94 -3.40 -39.20
N SER A 671 -10.81 -3.01 -38.28
CA SER A 671 -12.11 -3.66 -38.08
C SER A 671 -13.15 -2.65 -37.60
N VAL A 672 -14.43 -2.99 -37.74
CA VAL A 672 -15.54 -2.19 -37.19
C VAL A 672 -16.14 -2.93 -36.00
N LYS A 673 -16.17 -2.28 -34.84
CA LYS A 673 -16.73 -2.85 -33.60
C LYS A 673 -17.82 -1.93 -33.06
N GLY A 674 -19.07 -2.32 -33.27
CA GLY A 674 -20.21 -1.44 -32.99
C GLY A 674 -20.18 -0.21 -33.90
N ASP A 675 -20.26 0.98 -33.31
CA ASP A 675 -20.21 2.28 -34.00
C ASP A 675 -18.79 2.91 -33.98
N LEU A 676 -17.74 2.07 -33.96
CA LEU A 676 -16.35 2.49 -33.92
C LEU A 676 -15.52 1.79 -35.00
N LEU A 677 -14.59 2.53 -35.60
CA LEU A 677 -13.50 1.99 -36.39
C LEU A 677 -12.34 1.68 -35.44
N CYS A 678 -11.75 0.50 -35.57
CA CYS A 678 -10.67 0.02 -34.72
C CYS A 678 -9.44 -0.31 -35.55
N GLU A 679 -8.29 0.20 -35.13
CA GLU A 679 -6.97 -0.13 -35.67
C GLU A 679 -6.19 -0.95 -34.65
N GLN A 680 -5.58 -2.03 -35.10
CA GLN A 680 -4.77 -2.90 -34.26
C GLN A 680 -3.40 -3.06 -34.89
N SER A 681 -2.38 -2.55 -34.20
CA SER A 681 -0.97 -2.68 -34.58
C SER A 681 -0.15 -3.29 -33.43
N GLU A 682 1.02 -3.83 -33.74
CA GLU A 682 1.93 -4.36 -32.71
C GLU A 682 2.43 -3.26 -31.75
N ASN A 683 2.49 -2.01 -32.22
CA ASN A 683 2.95 -0.86 -31.43
C ASN A 683 1.98 -0.49 -30.30
N ALA A 684 0.69 -0.82 -30.42
CA ALA A 684 -0.32 -0.60 -29.38
C ALA A 684 -0.52 -1.84 -28.48
N PHE A 685 0.52 -2.66 -28.29
CA PHE A 685 0.46 -3.94 -27.57
C PHE A 685 -0.57 -4.93 -28.15
N GLY A 686 -0.83 -4.82 -29.46
CA GLY A 686 -1.87 -5.59 -30.12
C GLY A 686 -3.29 -5.29 -29.60
N ARG A 687 -3.50 -4.17 -28.90
CA ARG A 687 -4.85 -3.74 -28.48
C ARG A 687 -5.50 -2.98 -29.64
N PRO A 688 -6.80 -3.20 -29.91
CA PRO A 688 -7.51 -2.37 -30.86
C PRO A 688 -7.70 -0.96 -30.28
N ASP A 689 -7.14 0.05 -30.95
CA ASP A 689 -7.43 1.46 -30.71
C ASP A 689 -8.66 1.82 -31.53
N CYS A 690 -9.76 2.12 -30.85
CA CYS A 690 -11.06 2.30 -31.47
C CYS A 690 -11.55 3.73 -31.28
N GLY A 691 -12.08 4.31 -32.35
CA GLY A 691 -12.72 5.61 -32.27
C GLY A 691 -13.77 5.87 -33.35
N PRO A 692 -14.53 6.96 -33.18
CA PRO A 692 -15.64 7.32 -34.06
C PRO A 692 -15.17 7.85 -35.40
N VAL A 693 -16.04 7.69 -36.40
CA VAL A 693 -15.89 8.33 -37.72
C VAL A 693 -17.03 9.33 -37.89
N TYR A 694 -16.70 10.55 -38.29
CA TYR A 694 -17.62 11.64 -38.53
C TYR A 694 -17.65 12.02 -40.00
N ARG A 695 -18.80 12.41 -40.52
CA ARG A 695 -18.88 13.17 -41.77
C ARG A 695 -18.25 14.54 -41.53
N HIS A 696 -17.30 14.92 -42.38
CA HIS A 696 -16.54 16.15 -42.26
C HIS A 696 -16.24 16.67 -43.66
N ALA A 697 -17.16 17.46 -44.22
CA ALA A 697 -16.96 18.06 -45.54
C ALA A 697 -16.11 19.32 -45.38
N ASN A 698 -14.83 19.23 -45.72
CA ASN A 698 -13.95 20.39 -45.80
C ASN A 698 -13.53 20.62 -47.27
N PRO A 699 -14.13 21.62 -47.95
CA PRO A 699 -13.82 21.91 -49.36
C PRO A 699 -12.36 22.34 -49.59
N ALA A 700 -11.70 22.91 -48.59
CA ALA A 700 -10.33 23.42 -48.72
C ALA A 700 -9.29 22.28 -48.82
N ASP A 701 -9.52 21.17 -48.10
CA ASP A 701 -8.60 20.02 -48.05
C ASP A 701 -9.11 18.78 -48.79
N GLN A 702 -10.28 18.88 -49.46
CA GLN A 702 -10.93 17.80 -50.22
C GLN A 702 -11.17 16.52 -49.39
N THR A 703 -11.33 16.66 -48.08
CA THR A 703 -11.66 15.56 -47.15
C THR A 703 -13.17 15.54 -46.90
N SER A 704 -13.71 14.33 -46.71
CA SER A 704 -15.16 14.08 -46.53
C SER A 704 -15.50 13.47 -45.18
N TYR A 705 -14.50 12.93 -44.48
CA TYR A 705 -14.65 12.23 -43.21
C TYR A 705 -13.51 12.59 -42.27
N ALA A 706 -13.78 12.50 -40.97
CA ALA A 706 -12.78 12.58 -39.91
C ALA A 706 -12.88 11.31 -39.07
N TYR A 707 -11.76 10.62 -38.90
CA TYR A 707 -11.63 9.49 -37.99
C TYR A 707 -10.63 9.87 -36.90
N VAL A 708 -10.99 9.66 -35.65
CA VAL A 708 -10.14 9.97 -34.49
C VAL A 708 -9.95 8.73 -33.65
N ASN A 709 -8.74 8.52 -33.13
CA ASN A 709 -8.42 7.49 -32.17
C ASN A 709 -7.56 8.09 -31.03
N SER A 710 -6.96 7.26 -30.18
CA SER A 710 -6.16 7.76 -29.04
C SER A 710 -4.88 8.53 -29.41
N THR A 711 -4.37 8.36 -30.63
CA THR A 711 -3.06 8.89 -31.05
C THR A 711 -3.12 9.85 -32.23
N LYS A 712 -4.18 9.81 -33.04
CA LYS A 712 -4.30 10.62 -34.27
C LYS A 712 -5.73 11.09 -34.54
N VAL A 713 -5.81 12.19 -35.28
CA VAL A 713 -7.00 12.59 -36.05
C VAL A 713 -6.64 12.48 -37.52
N PHE A 714 -7.40 11.71 -38.28
CA PHE A 714 -7.22 11.49 -39.72
C PHE A 714 -8.43 12.05 -40.47
N TYR A 715 -8.22 13.15 -41.20
CA TYR A 715 -9.19 13.68 -42.14
C TYR A 715 -8.95 13.03 -43.50
N PHE A 716 -9.96 12.42 -44.09
CA PHE A 716 -9.79 11.64 -45.32
C PHE A 716 -10.99 11.69 -46.26
N SER A 717 -10.73 11.31 -47.50
CA SER A 717 -11.72 10.90 -48.50
C SER A 717 -11.41 9.48 -48.94
N ALA A 718 -12.45 8.69 -49.19
CA ALA A 718 -12.31 7.29 -49.59
C ALA A 718 -12.42 7.18 -51.12
N ALA A 719 -11.39 6.66 -51.76
CA ALA A 719 -11.38 6.29 -53.17
C ALA A 719 -11.68 4.79 -53.32
N GLN A 720 -12.33 4.44 -54.43
CA GLN A 720 -12.57 3.04 -54.82
C GLN A 720 -11.26 2.37 -55.25
#